data_AF-A0A395YNP6-F1
#
_entry.id   AF-A0A395YNP6-F1
#
_cell.length_a   1.000
_cell.length_b   1.000
_cell.length_c   1.000
_cell.angle_alpha   90.00
_cell.angle_beta   90.00
_cell.angle_gamma   90.00
#
_symmetry.space_group_name_H-M   'P 1'
#
loop_
_entity.id
_entity.type
_entity.pdbx_description
1 polymer ?
#
loop_
_entity_poly.entity_id
_entity_poly.type
_entity_poly.pdbx_seq_one_letter_code
_entity_poly.pdbx_strand_id
1 'polypeptide(L)'
;MWKIHIPDYTNEKVESFEVIYEDKNLSEKSGGKYKLGRDFTPGTLKADFIIWKQERLDSNGNEAKQITQVKNTAFAEMTYDKYDSRGELTAGTKDVTSLAAVDVKEPPVPTVALTKDVAKQKAAGDITVKVDDALTYTLNLENVSTDIEVPMVNPVFFDKLPYGMELQGAGIDKQFAISAPDGVKLDKDNAITSVIDGNTYIYLPFKGDFKKGEKITISYSVDIKAGIISNPEDIPNYVYVTSPKKMEPFTGNAGGASFKAAGSSAWPGTKPELDSAIANFDHELLGNGWISAYKNVGYRSGAAIDVLKEEMGDMDSAFVSGTTSAKASIDDGWVRYRLTVVNSDQTNTVNNLRILDILPAVGDTDLGSTNQRYSKWQVEAPDLEEAGTDDFIVTKYDKNGKGEDIRSDVNVYYSKKNSFSDKADRSKFLNNDIPDSADWSDGYLPSRAAALMFDMDQNIMLEPGERIVIEFLTNVQEFKTQAEKEEAVFTYAVNNFSLRYKIKGSNGSGDVLQDIVPSNKVNALLSPSRVKVGGKIWIDANNNGIQDENDTYLEEKVQELWNNGYFGIKLYKSGEEAGIVDGTLNGDNTFLFDHLIPSRPKTADQKGLYTKGSEAVKNILNPDKLRGDNPENFIIRITTQEENGLGIIWRIAHTTTQLDNGKMTANQDSGKSRVPDDTDLYGENSRESVDNNFYTTSDSEGHRTVASEKFFLWKAGNDREGNEWYDHTKDLGIVPYRNIKVKKTDEDGRGLQGTKFSIYGPFATPLEASEDPEKLVYPLTKDRDAGRTNENGELENLPELLYYQNYLLVEEEASAGFVVSGAEADLETASVGEGKSGWIIPNMAAVDSSQLSSANDIHVKDPYDTGMLRYRKIDKSSNENLEGAGFELIWTYDGVQANKGMTEESARAAWEEYRSRFAVEADLSKGIRNKNVPADHENKIAFETDGTGEIALNGLPYGSYLLKETLPPEGYSDMIDKCQKEFIIDRDHKSVPDVKEELVFTNERLPFNLKWQKKNIYGSFADGIQFKVEGPGVYKEGMIFKSFHENETLPEGCLRQKTAALRSTDFFMETIRSPRWLPLCMRRSSRFMSGSVKTEPFPSLRMQAERQN
;
A
#
# COMPACT_ATOMS: atom_id res chain seq x y z
N MET A 1 -14.56 -44.73 -40.72
CA MET A 1 -14.63 -43.94 -39.47
C MET A 1 -13.89 -42.64 -39.77
N TRP A 2 -14.61 -41.53 -39.86
CA TRP A 2 -14.02 -40.22 -40.12
C TRP A 2 -13.33 -39.76 -38.83
N LYS A 3 -12.02 -39.47 -38.88
CA LYS A 3 -11.32 -38.85 -37.75
C LYS A 3 -11.48 -37.35 -37.86
N ILE A 4 -12.26 -36.78 -36.96
CA ILE A 4 -12.31 -35.34 -36.75
C ILE A 4 -11.16 -35.01 -35.78
N HIS A 5 -10.14 -34.29 -36.25
CA HIS A 5 -9.14 -33.70 -35.36
C HIS A 5 -9.69 -32.38 -34.86
N ILE A 6 -10.31 -32.40 -33.67
CA ILE A 6 -10.51 -31.18 -32.88
C ILE A 6 -9.71 -31.41 -31.60
N PRO A 7 -8.73 -30.55 -31.26
CA PRO A 7 -8.19 -30.50 -29.91
C PRO A 7 -9.36 -30.14 -29.00
N ASP A 8 -9.71 -31.00 -28.04
CA ASP A 8 -10.94 -30.86 -27.27
C ASP A 8 -11.05 -29.52 -26.52
N TYR A 9 -9.96 -28.80 -26.28
CA TYR A 9 -9.92 -27.39 -25.88
C TYR A 9 -8.51 -26.84 -26.19
N THR A 10 -8.39 -25.58 -26.64
CA THR A 10 -7.11 -24.86 -26.65
C THR A 10 -7.24 -23.58 -25.84
N ASN A 11 -6.24 -23.31 -24.98
CA ASN A 11 -6.12 -22.06 -24.23
C ASN A 11 -5.32 -21.00 -24.99
N GLU A 12 -4.86 -21.30 -26.21
CA GLU A 12 -4.09 -20.38 -27.04
C GLU A 12 -5.02 -19.44 -27.81
N LYS A 13 -4.58 -18.18 -28.01
CA LYS A 13 -5.30 -17.21 -28.86
C LYS A 13 -5.25 -17.71 -30.31
N VAL A 14 -6.39 -18.12 -30.85
CA VAL A 14 -6.51 -18.60 -32.24
C VAL A 14 -7.19 -17.53 -33.12
N GLU A 15 -6.59 -17.21 -34.26
CA GLU A 15 -7.16 -16.27 -35.24
C GLU A 15 -8.22 -16.94 -36.14
N SER A 16 -8.03 -18.22 -36.46
CA SER A 16 -9.00 -19.06 -37.20
C SER A 16 -8.78 -20.55 -36.89
N PHE A 17 -9.75 -21.40 -37.24
CA PHE A 17 -9.61 -22.86 -37.21
C PHE A 17 -10.21 -23.47 -38.47
N GLU A 18 -9.65 -24.60 -38.92
CA GLU A 18 -10.08 -25.32 -40.12
C GLU A 18 -10.54 -26.73 -39.74
N VAL A 19 -11.68 -27.17 -40.30
CA VAL A 19 -12.18 -28.54 -40.15
C VAL A 19 -12.16 -29.23 -41.51
N ILE A 20 -11.24 -30.19 -41.67
CA ILE A 20 -11.10 -30.97 -42.91
C ILE A 20 -11.70 -32.36 -42.71
N TYR A 21 -12.63 -32.75 -43.57
CA TYR A 21 -13.08 -34.14 -43.69
C TYR A 21 -12.22 -34.85 -44.73
N GLU A 22 -11.50 -35.90 -44.32
CA GLU A 22 -10.72 -36.73 -45.25
C GLU A 22 -10.87 -38.22 -44.91
N ASP A 23 -11.00 -39.06 -45.93
CA ASP A 23 -10.82 -40.51 -45.81
C ASP A 23 -9.48 -40.89 -46.44
N LYS A 24 -8.41 -40.78 -45.62
CA LYS A 24 -7.03 -41.07 -46.05
C LYS A 24 -6.85 -42.47 -46.62
N ASN A 25 -7.49 -43.47 -46.01
CA ASN A 25 -7.38 -44.86 -46.46
C ASN A 25 -7.99 -45.06 -47.86
N LEU A 26 -9.11 -44.39 -48.14
CA LEU A 26 -9.79 -44.51 -49.42
C LEU A 26 -9.11 -43.64 -50.50
N SER A 27 -8.64 -42.45 -50.12
CA SER A 27 -7.78 -41.61 -50.95
C SER A 27 -6.52 -42.36 -51.39
N GLU A 28 -5.77 -42.97 -50.46
CA GLU A 28 -4.56 -43.73 -50.77
C GLU A 28 -4.83 -44.96 -51.64
N LYS A 29 -5.88 -45.75 -51.32
CA LYS A 29 -6.24 -46.95 -52.11
C LYS A 29 -6.70 -46.62 -53.53
N SER A 30 -7.16 -45.41 -53.78
CA SER A 30 -7.59 -44.94 -55.11
C SER A 30 -6.46 -44.29 -55.92
N GLY A 31 -5.24 -44.17 -55.35
CA GLY A 31 -4.16 -43.39 -55.95
C GLY A 31 -4.45 -41.89 -56.01
N GLY A 32 -5.16 -41.35 -54.99
CA GLY A 32 -5.57 -39.95 -54.90
C GLY A 32 -6.77 -39.57 -55.78
N LYS A 33 -7.44 -40.56 -56.40
CA LYS A 33 -8.58 -40.32 -57.31
C LYS A 33 -9.94 -40.27 -56.60
N TYR A 34 -10.04 -40.86 -55.42
CA TYR A 34 -11.23 -40.80 -54.57
C TYR A 34 -11.23 -39.49 -53.81
N LYS A 35 -12.21 -38.65 -54.11
CA LYS A 35 -12.64 -37.53 -53.28
C LYS A 35 -14.02 -37.86 -52.72
N LEU A 36 -14.38 -37.26 -51.57
CA LEU A 36 -15.63 -37.54 -50.85
C LEU A 36 -16.82 -37.78 -51.80
N GLY A 37 -17.52 -38.90 -51.58
CA GLY A 37 -18.57 -39.38 -52.49
C GLY A 37 -19.77 -38.42 -52.62
N ARG A 38 -20.51 -38.57 -53.72
CA ARG A 38 -21.70 -37.79 -54.12
C ARG A 38 -22.80 -37.66 -53.05
N ASP A 39 -22.82 -38.57 -52.06
CA ASP A 39 -23.82 -38.62 -50.99
C ASP A 39 -23.28 -38.15 -49.63
N PHE A 40 -22.08 -37.55 -49.58
CA PHE A 40 -21.57 -36.94 -48.35
C PHE A 40 -22.43 -35.74 -47.95
N THR A 41 -23.10 -35.88 -46.82
CA THR A 41 -23.82 -34.78 -46.18
C THR A 41 -23.01 -34.38 -44.94
N PRO A 42 -22.26 -33.26 -44.97
CA PRO A 42 -21.62 -32.79 -43.76
C PRO A 42 -22.69 -32.49 -42.71
N GLY A 43 -22.44 -32.92 -41.47
CA GLY A 43 -23.29 -32.58 -40.33
C GLY A 43 -23.17 -31.09 -39.96
N THR A 44 -23.99 -30.63 -39.02
CA THR A 44 -23.86 -29.27 -38.47
C THR A 44 -22.61 -29.18 -37.58
N LEU A 45 -21.71 -28.23 -37.89
CA LEU A 45 -20.62 -27.84 -37.00
C LEU A 45 -21.11 -26.76 -36.04
N LYS A 46 -20.86 -26.94 -34.75
CA LYS A 46 -21.06 -25.93 -33.70
C LYS A 46 -19.72 -25.67 -33.04
N ALA A 47 -19.40 -24.39 -32.83
CA ALA A 47 -18.18 -23.96 -32.16
C ALA A 47 -18.52 -22.78 -31.23
N ASP A 48 -17.98 -22.82 -30.02
CA ASP A 48 -18.09 -21.77 -29.01
C ASP A 48 -16.73 -21.08 -28.84
N PHE A 49 -16.71 -19.77 -28.66
CA PHE A 49 -15.47 -18.97 -28.57
C PHE A 49 -15.49 -18.05 -27.35
N ILE A 50 -14.31 -17.79 -26.77
CA ILE A 50 -14.09 -16.78 -25.73
C ILE A 50 -13.32 -15.62 -26.35
N ILE A 51 -13.86 -14.40 -26.25
CA ILE A 51 -13.24 -13.18 -26.78
C ILE A 51 -12.48 -12.50 -25.63
N TRP A 52 -11.23 -12.13 -25.89
CA TRP A 52 -10.37 -11.45 -24.91
C TRP A 52 -10.61 -9.93 -24.92
N LYS A 53 -10.34 -9.29 -23.78
CA LYS A 53 -10.35 -7.81 -23.65
C LYS A 53 -9.35 -7.21 -24.64
N GLN A 54 -9.73 -6.12 -25.31
CA GLN A 54 -8.83 -5.36 -26.18
C GLN A 54 -7.77 -4.64 -25.33
N GLU A 55 -6.53 -4.64 -25.81
CA GLU A 55 -5.45 -3.85 -25.21
C GLU A 55 -5.68 -2.35 -25.45
N ARG A 56 -5.23 -1.51 -24.51
CA ARG A 56 -5.43 -0.05 -24.54
C ARG A 56 -4.82 0.59 -25.79
N LEU A 57 -3.64 0.13 -26.18
CA LEU A 57 -2.90 0.67 -27.32
C LEU A 57 -3.01 -0.28 -28.50
N ASP A 58 -3.16 0.29 -29.69
CA ASP A 58 -2.99 -0.47 -30.92
C ASP A 58 -1.51 -0.82 -31.15
N SER A 59 -1.23 -1.61 -32.19
CA SER A 59 0.13 -2.04 -32.54
C SER A 59 1.09 -0.89 -32.88
N ASN A 60 0.59 0.35 -33.00
CA ASN A 60 1.38 1.56 -33.29
C ASN A 60 1.53 2.46 -32.05
N GLY A 61 1.04 2.04 -30.88
CA GLY A 61 1.10 2.81 -29.64
C GLY A 61 0.04 3.90 -29.51
N ASN A 62 -0.99 3.92 -30.36
CA ASN A 62 -2.10 4.87 -30.26
C ASN A 62 -3.27 4.28 -29.47
N GLU A 63 -4.12 5.12 -28.89
CA GLU A 63 -5.33 4.66 -28.19
C GLU A 63 -6.23 3.84 -29.14
N ALA A 64 -6.61 2.66 -28.68
CA ALA A 64 -7.46 1.76 -29.45
C ALA A 64 -8.84 2.40 -29.72
N LYS A 65 -9.38 2.12 -30.91
CA LYS A 65 -10.75 2.52 -31.26
C LYS A 65 -11.75 1.71 -30.45
N GLN A 66 -12.83 2.36 -30.03
CA GLN A 66 -13.94 1.70 -29.36
C GLN A 66 -14.48 0.54 -30.21
N ILE A 67 -14.57 -0.65 -29.62
CA ILE A 67 -15.24 -1.79 -30.25
C ILE A 67 -16.74 -1.56 -30.15
N THR A 68 -17.39 -1.32 -31.28
CA THR A 68 -18.85 -1.14 -31.36
C THR A 68 -19.56 -2.44 -31.72
N GLN A 69 -18.87 -3.37 -32.36
CA GLN A 69 -19.44 -4.64 -32.82
C GLN A 69 -18.35 -5.70 -32.97
N VAL A 70 -18.63 -6.91 -32.51
CA VAL A 70 -17.81 -8.09 -32.81
C VAL A 70 -18.51 -8.88 -33.92
N LYS A 71 -17.82 -9.10 -35.04
CA LYS A 71 -18.30 -9.92 -36.15
C LYS A 71 -17.50 -11.21 -36.22
N ASN A 72 -18.19 -12.34 -36.14
CA ASN A 72 -17.64 -13.64 -36.47
C ASN A 72 -18.17 -14.07 -37.85
N THR A 73 -17.27 -14.45 -38.75
CA THR A 73 -17.61 -14.95 -40.09
C THR A 73 -17.12 -16.38 -40.22
N ALA A 74 -18.04 -17.32 -40.32
CA ALA A 74 -17.74 -18.72 -40.60
C ALA A 74 -17.85 -18.96 -42.11
N PHE A 75 -16.78 -19.45 -42.72
CA PHE A 75 -16.72 -19.83 -44.13
C PHE A 75 -16.51 -21.33 -44.23
N ALA A 76 -17.32 -22.00 -45.05
CA ALA A 76 -17.14 -23.41 -45.35
C ALA A 76 -17.17 -23.59 -46.87
N GLU A 77 -16.08 -24.12 -47.41
CA GLU A 77 -15.94 -24.45 -48.82
C GLU A 77 -15.87 -25.97 -48.99
N MET A 78 -16.68 -26.50 -49.90
CA MET A 78 -16.64 -27.88 -50.32
C MET A 78 -16.23 -27.95 -51.79
N THR A 79 -15.07 -28.53 -52.04
CA THR A 79 -14.64 -28.89 -53.40
C THR A 79 -15.00 -30.35 -53.68
N TYR A 80 -15.60 -30.60 -54.83
CA TYR A 80 -16.06 -31.93 -55.23
C TYR A 80 -15.99 -32.08 -56.74
N ASP A 81 -15.69 -33.28 -57.23
CA ASP A 81 -15.69 -33.54 -58.66
C ASP A 81 -17.04 -34.16 -59.08
N LYS A 82 -17.67 -33.63 -60.13
CA LYS A 82 -18.95 -34.12 -60.68
C LYS A 82 -18.77 -34.58 -62.12
N TYR A 83 -19.46 -35.66 -62.48
CA TYR A 83 -19.53 -36.07 -63.88
C TYR A 83 -20.45 -35.12 -64.65
N ASP A 84 -19.96 -34.58 -65.77
CA ASP A 84 -20.78 -33.80 -66.69
C ASP A 84 -21.74 -34.71 -67.49
N SER A 85 -22.58 -34.11 -68.34
CA SER A 85 -23.55 -34.84 -69.17
C SER A 85 -22.92 -35.84 -70.16
N ARG A 86 -21.59 -35.86 -70.30
CA ARG A 86 -20.82 -36.76 -71.17
C ARG A 86 -20.06 -37.82 -70.36
N GLY A 87 -20.15 -37.80 -69.04
CA GLY A 87 -19.45 -38.74 -68.17
C GLY A 87 -17.98 -38.37 -67.91
N GLU A 88 -17.57 -37.12 -68.21
CA GLU A 88 -16.24 -36.59 -67.88
C GLU A 88 -16.25 -35.96 -66.49
N LEU A 89 -15.20 -36.17 -65.71
CA LEU A 89 -15.10 -35.67 -64.33
C LEU A 89 -14.70 -34.19 -64.35
N THR A 90 -15.54 -33.31 -63.80
CA THR A 90 -15.31 -31.85 -63.73
C THR A 90 -15.29 -31.39 -62.28
N ALA A 91 -14.30 -30.60 -61.89
CA ALA A 91 -14.24 -30.02 -60.55
C ALA A 91 -15.36 -28.99 -60.36
N GLY A 92 -16.01 -29.06 -59.20
CA GLY A 92 -17.01 -28.13 -58.73
C GLY A 92 -16.68 -27.68 -57.32
N THR A 93 -17.09 -26.45 -56.99
CA THR A 93 -16.95 -25.89 -55.65
C THR A 93 -18.33 -25.41 -55.20
N LYS A 94 -18.62 -25.61 -53.92
CA LYS A 94 -19.78 -25.02 -53.25
C LYS A 94 -19.31 -24.44 -51.92
N ASP A 95 -19.47 -23.15 -51.77
CA ASP A 95 -19.19 -22.43 -50.54
C ASP A 95 -20.49 -22.03 -49.81
N VAL A 96 -20.37 -21.82 -48.51
CA VAL A 96 -21.36 -21.14 -47.68
C VAL A 96 -20.64 -20.25 -46.69
N THR A 97 -21.13 -19.04 -46.55
CA THR A 97 -20.68 -18.08 -45.55
C THR A 97 -21.82 -17.82 -44.58
N SER A 98 -21.52 -17.87 -43.28
CA SER A 98 -22.43 -17.45 -42.22
C SER A 98 -21.77 -16.36 -41.39
N LEU A 99 -22.55 -15.37 -40.97
CA LEU A 99 -22.06 -14.26 -40.15
C LEU A 99 -22.91 -14.18 -38.88
N ALA A 100 -22.23 -14.09 -37.75
CA ALA A 100 -22.82 -13.73 -36.46
C ALA A 100 -22.18 -12.42 -36.01
N ALA A 101 -23.01 -11.43 -35.67
CA ALA A 101 -22.55 -10.17 -35.12
C ALA A 101 -23.17 -9.95 -33.73
N VAL A 102 -22.37 -9.43 -32.80
CA VAL A 102 -22.81 -9.03 -31.48
C VAL A 102 -22.43 -7.56 -31.30
N ASP A 103 -23.43 -6.72 -31.03
CA ASP A 103 -23.19 -5.32 -30.70
C ASP A 103 -22.61 -5.23 -29.29
N VAL A 104 -21.53 -4.46 -29.15
CA VAL A 104 -20.92 -4.20 -27.85
C VAL A 104 -21.61 -2.98 -27.26
N LYS A 105 -22.33 -3.18 -26.15
CA LYS A 105 -22.99 -2.09 -25.44
C LYS A 105 -21.94 -1.24 -24.72
N GLU A 106 -22.15 0.07 -24.71
CA GLU A 106 -21.36 0.97 -23.88
C GLU A 106 -21.48 0.58 -22.40
N PRO A 107 -20.43 0.84 -21.59
CA PRO A 107 -20.51 0.64 -20.16
C PRO A 107 -21.65 1.49 -19.56
N PRO A 108 -22.43 0.94 -18.62
CA PRO A 108 -23.49 1.71 -17.99
C PRO A 108 -22.88 2.82 -17.13
N VAL A 109 -23.10 4.07 -17.52
CA VAL A 109 -22.61 5.26 -16.82
C VAL A 109 -23.76 6.23 -16.55
N PRO A 110 -23.68 7.04 -15.47
CA PRO A 110 -24.67 8.08 -15.21
C PRO A 110 -24.68 9.14 -16.33
N THR A 111 -25.87 9.67 -16.62
CA THR A 111 -26.05 10.87 -17.45
C THR A 111 -26.45 12.04 -16.55
N VAL A 112 -25.71 13.14 -16.63
CA VAL A 112 -25.91 14.31 -15.78
C VAL A 112 -26.19 15.58 -16.61
N ALA A 113 -27.07 16.42 -16.10
CA ALA A 113 -27.40 17.72 -16.67
C ALA A 113 -26.82 18.83 -15.79
N LEU A 114 -26.02 19.72 -16.40
CA LEU A 114 -25.42 20.88 -15.73
C LEU A 114 -26.04 22.16 -16.29
N THR A 115 -26.47 23.05 -15.39
CA THR A 115 -26.94 24.39 -15.75
C THR A 115 -26.31 25.43 -14.86
N LYS A 116 -26.09 26.62 -15.42
CA LYS A 116 -25.64 27.82 -14.74
C LYS A 116 -26.62 28.92 -15.04
N ASP A 117 -27.15 29.52 -13.99
CA ASP A 117 -28.04 30.66 -14.06
C ASP A 117 -27.41 31.83 -13.29
N VAL A 118 -27.81 33.04 -13.70
CA VAL A 118 -27.38 34.27 -13.07
C VAL A 118 -28.60 35.16 -12.90
N ALA A 119 -28.69 35.82 -11.75
CA ALA A 119 -29.71 36.81 -11.45
C ALA A 119 -29.05 38.06 -10.88
N LYS A 120 -29.50 39.23 -11.33
CA LYS A 120 -29.21 40.49 -10.65
C LYS A 120 -30.21 40.58 -9.51
N GLN A 121 -29.83 41.08 -8.33
CA GLN A 121 -30.78 41.22 -7.23
C GLN A 121 -32.05 41.95 -7.72
N LYS A 122 -33.15 41.18 -7.91
CA LYS A 122 -34.51 41.58 -8.39
C LYS A 122 -34.85 41.52 -9.91
N ALA A 123 -34.07 40.87 -10.79
CA ALA A 123 -34.53 40.58 -12.17
C ALA A 123 -33.90 39.31 -12.78
N ALA A 124 -34.66 38.57 -13.58
CA ALA A 124 -34.22 37.38 -14.33
C ALA A 124 -34.15 37.67 -15.84
N GLY A 125 -33.08 37.23 -16.53
CA GLY A 125 -32.86 37.43 -17.97
C GLY A 125 -31.39 37.66 -18.33
N ASP A 126 -31.08 38.02 -19.59
CA ASP A 126 -29.73 38.47 -19.99
C ASP A 126 -29.35 39.73 -19.21
N ILE A 127 -28.22 39.69 -18.51
CA ILE A 127 -27.89 40.68 -17.49
C ILE A 127 -26.83 41.63 -18.02
N THR A 128 -27.17 42.92 -17.98
CA THR A 128 -26.18 43.99 -18.07
C THR A 128 -25.82 44.51 -16.68
N VAL A 129 -24.53 44.65 -16.40
CA VAL A 129 -23.98 45.13 -15.14
C VAL A 129 -23.16 46.40 -15.32
N LYS A 130 -23.03 47.14 -14.22
CA LYS A 130 -22.08 48.23 -14.00
C LYS A 130 -21.23 47.92 -12.77
N VAL A 131 -20.17 48.68 -12.55
CA VAL A 131 -19.38 48.64 -11.31
C VAL A 131 -20.31 48.84 -10.10
N ASP A 132 -20.03 48.09 -9.03
CA ASP A 132 -20.77 47.99 -7.76
C ASP A 132 -22.15 47.31 -7.84
N ASP A 133 -22.55 46.77 -8.99
CA ASP A 133 -23.68 45.83 -9.01
C ASP A 133 -23.32 44.51 -8.31
N ALA A 134 -24.34 43.80 -7.81
CA ALA A 134 -24.20 42.45 -7.27
C ALA A 134 -25.00 41.44 -8.10
N LEU A 135 -24.39 40.29 -8.36
CA LEU A 135 -24.99 39.14 -9.05
C LEU A 135 -25.09 37.95 -8.09
N THR A 136 -26.11 37.12 -8.31
CA THR A 136 -26.21 35.80 -7.69
C THR A 136 -26.16 34.76 -8.78
N TYR A 137 -25.17 33.87 -8.71
CA TYR A 137 -25.07 32.69 -9.56
C TYR A 137 -25.73 31.50 -8.88
N THR A 138 -26.42 30.68 -9.67
CA THR A 138 -26.96 29.39 -9.23
C THR A 138 -26.50 28.32 -10.20
N LEU A 139 -25.76 27.34 -9.68
CA LEU A 139 -25.30 26.15 -10.38
C LEU A 139 -26.23 24.99 -10.03
N ASN A 140 -26.68 24.23 -11.01
CA ASN A 140 -27.46 23.01 -10.78
C ASN A 140 -26.86 21.84 -11.56
N LEU A 141 -26.55 20.77 -10.83
CA LEU A 141 -26.23 19.45 -11.39
C LEU A 141 -27.34 18.47 -11.02
N GLU A 142 -27.87 17.76 -12.00
CA GLU A 142 -28.91 16.75 -11.81
C GLU A 142 -28.52 15.45 -12.49
N ASN A 143 -28.67 14.32 -11.81
CA ASN A 143 -28.48 13.01 -12.43
C ASN A 143 -29.77 12.57 -13.13
N VAL A 144 -29.83 12.80 -14.43
CA VAL A 144 -31.02 12.58 -15.28
C VAL A 144 -31.02 11.21 -15.98
N SER A 145 -30.28 10.24 -15.44
CA SER A 145 -30.20 8.89 -16.00
C SER A 145 -31.59 8.25 -16.17
N THR A 146 -31.91 7.73 -17.36
CA THR A 146 -33.21 7.12 -17.65
C THR A 146 -33.27 5.65 -17.26
N ASP A 147 -32.22 4.88 -17.58
CA ASP A 147 -32.27 3.40 -17.60
C ASP A 147 -31.20 2.71 -16.73
N ILE A 148 -30.33 3.47 -16.06
CA ILE A 148 -29.13 2.98 -15.37
C ILE A 148 -29.11 3.50 -13.93
N GLU A 149 -28.90 2.60 -12.95
CA GLU A 149 -28.78 2.94 -11.51
C GLU A 149 -27.36 3.31 -11.05
N VAL A 150 -26.38 3.29 -11.96
CA VAL A 150 -24.98 3.63 -11.64
C VAL A 150 -24.89 5.11 -11.23
N PRO A 151 -24.46 5.43 -10.00
CA PRO A 151 -24.31 6.81 -9.55
C PRO A 151 -23.06 7.47 -10.14
N MET A 152 -23.06 8.80 -10.20
CA MET A 152 -21.84 9.56 -10.39
C MET A 152 -21.12 9.65 -9.05
N VAL A 153 -19.87 9.19 -8.98
CA VAL A 153 -19.12 9.14 -7.72
C VAL A 153 -18.35 10.44 -7.55
N ASN A 154 -18.45 11.06 -6.37
CA ASN A 154 -17.67 12.22 -5.96
C ASN A 154 -17.68 13.38 -7.00
N PRO A 155 -18.83 13.99 -7.31
CA PRO A 155 -18.89 15.07 -8.29
C PRO A 155 -18.06 16.29 -7.83
N VAL A 156 -17.33 16.91 -8.76
CA VAL A 156 -16.50 18.08 -8.49
C VAL A 156 -16.98 19.24 -9.37
N PHE A 157 -17.25 20.39 -8.77
CA PHE A 157 -17.53 21.63 -9.49
C PHE A 157 -16.27 22.50 -9.53
N PHE A 158 -15.99 23.06 -10.70
CA PHE A 158 -14.91 24.01 -10.91
C PHE A 158 -15.42 25.21 -11.69
N ASP A 159 -15.29 26.41 -11.14
CA ASP A 159 -15.84 27.63 -11.72
C ASP A 159 -14.74 28.71 -11.72
N LYS A 160 -14.57 29.39 -12.85
CA LYS A 160 -13.62 30.50 -13.01
C LYS A 160 -14.43 31.77 -13.17
N LEU A 161 -14.46 32.59 -12.12
CA LEU A 161 -15.10 33.89 -12.20
C LEU A 161 -14.30 34.81 -13.13
N PRO A 162 -14.98 35.53 -14.04
CA PRO A 162 -14.33 36.53 -14.87
C PRO A 162 -13.64 37.62 -14.06
N TYR A 163 -12.58 38.19 -14.65
CA TYR A 163 -11.86 39.31 -14.06
C TYR A 163 -12.79 40.50 -13.75
N GLY A 164 -12.64 41.07 -12.55
CA GLY A 164 -13.53 42.12 -12.05
C GLY A 164 -14.79 41.61 -11.34
N MET A 165 -14.97 40.30 -11.15
CA MET A 165 -16.00 39.74 -10.28
C MET A 165 -15.38 39.17 -8.99
N GLU A 166 -15.86 39.62 -7.84
CA GLU A 166 -15.35 39.20 -6.53
C GLU A 166 -16.42 38.43 -5.75
N LEU A 167 -16.05 37.28 -5.19
CA LEU A 167 -16.95 36.45 -4.40
C LEU A 167 -17.28 37.11 -3.05
N GLN A 168 -18.57 37.18 -2.69
CA GLN A 168 -19.00 37.76 -1.42
C GLN A 168 -18.81 36.76 -0.25
N GLY A 169 -18.31 37.27 0.88
CA GLY A 169 -18.16 36.51 2.13
C GLY A 169 -16.79 35.84 2.29
N ALA A 170 -16.47 35.43 3.52
CA ALA A 170 -15.23 34.74 3.85
C ALA A 170 -15.51 33.35 4.43
N GLY A 171 -14.88 32.33 3.84
CA GLY A 171 -15.04 30.93 4.20
C GLY A 171 -16.22 30.24 3.51
N ILE A 172 -16.03 28.97 3.16
CA ILE A 172 -16.96 28.14 2.36
C ILE A 172 -18.41 28.20 2.87
N ASP A 173 -18.63 28.11 4.19
CA ASP A 173 -19.97 28.10 4.79
C ASP A 173 -20.74 29.42 4.66
N LYS A 174 -20.03 30.54 4.50
CA LYS A 174 -20.64 31.87 4.32
C LYS A 174 -20.76 32.26 2.86
N GLN A 175 -19.87 31.73 2.01
CA GLN A 175 -19.80 32.06 0.58
C GLN A 175 -20.84 31.29 -0.25
N PHE A 176 -21.19 30.07 0.15
CA PHE A 176 -22.02 29.17 -0.65
C PHE A 176 -23.27 28.71 0.10
N ALA A 177 -24.43 28.88 -0.54
CA ALA A 177 -25.66 28.18 -0.16
C ALA A 177 -25.76 26.89 -0.97
N ILE A 178 -25.52 25.75 -0.32
CA ILE A 178 -25.47 24.43 -0.96
C ILE A 178 -26.64 23.58 -0.49
N SER A 179 -27.34 23.00 -1.45
CA SER A 179 -28.36 21.95 -1.25
C SER A 179 -27.90 20.69 -1.97
N ALA A 180 -27.67 19.62 -1.22
CA ALA A 180 -27.20 18.32 -1.72
C ALA A 180 -28.00 17.18 -1.04
N PRO A 181 -28.09 15.99 -1.65
CA PRO A 181 -28.82 14.83 -1.10
C PRO A 181 -28.09 14.22 0.11
N ASP A 182 -28.79 13.47 0.97
CA ASP A 182 -28.28 12.94 2.25
C ASP A 182 -27.01 12.08 2.14
N GLY A 183 -26.76 11.48 0.97
CA GLY A 183 -25.59 10.65 0.67
C GLY A 183 -24.41 11.38 0.01
N VAL A 184 -24.57 12.64 -0.39
CA VAL A 184 -23.53 13.42 -1.07
C VAL A 184 -23.23 14.67 -0.29
N LYS A 185 -22.00 14.82 0.18
CA LYS A 185 -21.58 15.93 1.04
C LYS A 185 -20.43 16.70 0.42
N LEU A 186 -20.44 18.02 0.56
CA LEU A 186 -19.27 18.82 0.21
C LEU A 186 -18.10 18.39 1.10
N ASP A 187 -16.96 18.11 0.50
CA ASP A 187 -15.71 17.87 1.20
C ASP A 187 -15.09 19.21 1.59
N LYS A 188 -15.56 19.76 2.72
CA LYS A 188 -15.22 21.11 3.18
C LYS A 188 -13.73 21.33 3.40
N ASP A 189 -13.00 20.28 3.79
CA ASP A 189 -11.57 20.37 4.08
C ASP A 189 -10.72 20.55 2.82
N ASN A 190 -11.27 20.18 1.65
CA ASN A 190 -10.63 20.30 0.34
C ASN A 190 -11.37 21.28 -0.59
N ALA A 191 -12.45 21.92 -0.13
CA ALA A 191 -13.13 22.97 -0.86
C ALA A 191 -12.31 24.27 -0.80
N ILE A 192 -11.98 24.83 -1.96
CA ILE A 192 -11.04 25.94 -2.08
C ILE A 192 -11.66 27.05 -2.92
N THR A 193 -11.59 28.28 -2.41
CA THR A 193 -11.75 29.49 -3.20
C THR A 193 -10.41 30.21 -3.19
N SER A 194 -9.80 30.41 -4.36
CA SER A 194 -8.49 31.05 -4.46
C SER A 194 -8.46 32.03 -5.61
N VAL A 195 -7.70 33.11 -5.45
CA VAL A 195 -7.43 34.08 -6.52
C VAL A 195 -6.07 33.73 -7.11
N ILE A 196 -6.06 33.27 -8.35
CA ILE A 196 -4.84 32.88 -9.07
C ILE A 196 -4.78 33.74 -10.33
N ASP A 197 -3.66 34.44 -10.54
CA ASP A 197 -3.46 35.34 -11.68
C ASP A 197 -4.60 36.38 -11.82
N GLY A 198 -5.06 36.95 -10.70
CA GLY A 198 -6.17 37.93 -10.67
C GLY A 198 -7.56 37.35 -10.97
N ASN A 199 -7.68 36.05 -11.26
CA ASN A 199 -8.97 35.39 -11.48
C ASN A 199 -9.39 34.63 -10.22
N THR A 200 -10.67 34.75 -9.85
CA THR A 200 -11.21 33.97 -8.73
C THR A 200 -11.65 32.59 -9.22
N TYR A 201 -11.08 31.54 -8.65
CA TYR A 201 -11.45 30.17 -8.90
C TYR A 201 -12.21 29.58 -7.70
N ILE A 202 -13.24 28.80 -8.01
CA ILE A 202 -14.08 28.12 -7.04
C ILE A 202 -13.98 26.63 -7.34
N TYR A 203 -13.39 25.86 -6.42
CA TYR A 203 -13.26 24.41 -6.47
C TYR A 203 -14.07 23.80 -5.34
N LEU A 204 -15.12 23.05 -5.68
CA LEU A 204 -16.06 22.45 -4.73
C LEU A 204 -16.18 20.93 -4.98
N PRO A 205 -15.35 20.12 -4.31
CA PRO A 205 -15.40 18.67 -4.38
C PRO A 205 -16.50 18.13 -3.46
N PHE A 206 -17.29 17.17 -3.94
CA PHE A 206 -18.25 16.43 -3.13
C PHE A 206 -17.80 14.98 -2.98
N LYS A 207 -18.14 14.38 -1.84
CA LYS A 207 -17.97 12.96 -1.53
C LYS A 207 -19.33 12.27 -1.49
N GLY A 208 -19.41 11.10 -2.11
CA GLY A 208 -20.59 10.25 -2.11
C GLY A 208 -21.11 9.86 -3.49
N ASP A 209 -22.05 8.93 -3.48
CA ASP A 209 -22.72 8.41 -4.68
C ASP A 209 -23.90 9.31 -5.06
N PHE A 210 -23.75 10.07 -6.15
CA PHE A 210 -24.79 10.94 -6.70
C PHE A 210 -25.73 10.13 -7.61
N LYS A 211 -26.84 9.68 -7.02
CA LYS A 211 -27.75 8.69 -7.59
C LYS A 211 -28.72 9.33 -8.58
N LYS A 212 -29.36 8.47 -9.38
CA LYS A 212 -30.41 8.85 -10.33
C LYS A 212 -31.51 9.68 -9.64
N GLY A 213 -31.85 10.81 -10.24
CA GLY A 213 -32.88 11.75 -9.78
C GLY A 213 -32.43 12.70 -8.67
N GLU A 214 -31.21 12.55 -8.15
CA GLU A 214 -30.67 13.48 -7.17
C GLU A 214 -30.19 14.78 -7.84
N LYS A 215 -30.16 15.85 -7.04
CA LYS A 215 -29.79 17.19 -7.48
C LYS A 215 -28.85 17.87 -6.48
N ILE A 216 -27.79 18.50 -6.99
CA ILE A 216 -26.94 19.42 -6.25
C ILE A 216 -27.21 20.83 -6.77
N THR A 217 -27.55 21.74 -5.86
CA THR A 217 -27.73 23.17 -6.15
C THR A 217 -26.75 23.98 -5.31
N ILE A 218 -25.98 24.84 -5.97
CA ILE A 218 -24.99 25.73 -5.34
C ILE A 218 -25.37 27.16 -5.72
N SER A 219 -25.53 28.05 -4.75
CA SER A 219 -25.73 29.48 -5.01
C SER A 219 -24.70 30.33 -4.28
N TYR A 220 -24.14 31.32 -4.98
CA TYR A 220 -23.18 32.27 -4.43
C TYR A 220 -23.39 33.66 -5.02
N SER A 221 -22.98 34.69 -4.27
CA SER A 221 -23.11 36.09 -4.71
C SER A 221 -21.74 36.67 -5.05
N VAL A 222 -21.70 37.49 -6.10
CA VAL A 222 -20.48 38.19 -6.53
C VAL A 222 -20.75 39.68 -6.65
N ASP A 223 -19.76 40.48 -6.28
CA ASP A 223 -19.71 41.92 -6.53
C ASP A 223 -18.97 42.21 -7.83
N ILE A 224 -19.50 43.13 -8.63
CA ILE A 224 -18.84 43.64 -9.83
C ILE A 224 -17.94 44.81 -9.42
N LYS A 225 -16.62 44.66 -9.62
CA LYS A 225 -15.60 45.65 -9.30
C LYS A 225 -15.06 46.34 -10.56
N ALA A 226 -14.23 47.36 -10.36
CA ALA A 226 -13.69 48.20 -11.44
C ALA A 226 -12.92 47.41 -12.51
N GLY A 227 -12.29 46.27 -12.17
CA GLY A 227 -11.62 45.39 -13.14
C GLY A 227 -12.51 44.94 -14.31
N ILE A 228 -13.83 45.00 -14.17
CA ILE A 228 -14.78 44.68 -15.25
C ILE A 228 -14.63 45.62 -16.47
N ILE A 229 -14.10 46.84 -16.28
CA ILE A 229 -13.88 47.85 -17.33
C ILE A 229 -12.91 47.33 -18.40
N SER A 230 -12.00 46.41 -18.06
CA SER A 230 -11.10 45.77 -19.01
C SER A 230 -11.82 44.85 -20.01
N ASN A 231 -13.11 44.55 -19.79
CA ASN A 231 -13.93 43.66 -20.62
C ASN A 231 -15.11 44.45 -21.25
N PRO A 232 -14.88 45.22 -22.32
CA PRO A 232 -15.91 46.08 -22.93
C PRO A 232 -17.03 45.32 -23.70
N GLU A 233 -16.98 43.99 -23.75
CA GLU A 233 -17.94 43.12 -24.45
C GLU A 233 -18.69 42.19 -23.47
N ASP A 234 -19.50 41.26 -24.01
CA ASP A 234 -20.18 40.23 -23.21
C ASP A 234 -19.18 39.25 -22.58
N ILE A 235 -19.30 39.05 -21.27
CA ILE A 235 -18.36 38.29 -20.45
C ILE A 235 -18.94 36.92 -20.14
N PRO A 236 -18.45 35.83 -20.76
CA PRO A 236 -18.92 34.49 -20.46
C PRO A 236 -18.34 34.00 -19.12
N ASN A 237 -19.20 33.51 -18.23
CA ASN A 237 -18.79 32.84 -17.00
C ASN A 237 -19.13 31.35 -17.09
N TYR A 238 -18.11 30.49 -17.08
CA TYR A 238 -18.22 29.04 -17.22
C TYR A 238 -18.18 28.34 -15.85
N VAL A 239 -19.00 27.30 -15.68
CA VAL A 239 -18.82 26.28 -14.65
C VAL A 239 -18.54 24.96 -15.33
N TYR A 240 -17.66 24.18 -14.73
CA TYR A 240 -17.26 22.85 -15.16
C TYR A 240 -17.59 21.82 -14.09
N VAL A 241 -17.93 20.61 -14.51
CA VAL A 241 -18.13 19.48 -13.61
C VAL A 241 -17.39 18.24 -14.11
N THR A 242 -16.74 17.53 -13.19
CA THR A 242 -16.10 16.23 -13.44
C THR A 242 -16.30 15.26 -12.27
N SER A 243 -15.71 14.08 -12.37
CA SER A 243 -15.58 13.09 -11.30
C SER A 243 -14.11 12.60 -11.25
N PRO A 244 -13.53 12.39 -10.05
CA PRO A 244 -12.21 11.76 -9.91
C PRO A 244 -12.23 10.27 -10.31
N LYS A 245 -13.41 9.64 -10.34
CA LYS A 245 -13.55 8.26 -10.82
C LYS A 245 -13.32 8.21 -12.33
N LYS A 246 -12.19 7.63 -12.74
CA LYS A 246 -11.83 7.42 -14.14
C LYS A 246 -12.24 6.04 -14.65
N MET A 247 -12.55 5.98 -15.94
CA MET A 247 -12.56 4.74 -16.72
C MET A 247 -11.29 4.68 -17.58
N GLU A 248 -10.96 3.48 -18.05
CA GLU A 248 -9.90 3.29 -19.05
C GLU A 248 -10.17 4.14 -20.30
N PRO A 249 -9.25 5.05 -20.68
CA PRO A 249 -9.40 5.90 -21.86
C PRO A 249 -9.44 5.09 -23.16
N PHE A 250 -10.17 5.60 -24.16
CA PHE A 250 -10.23 5.06 -25.51
C PHE A 250 -10.55 6.16 -26.52
N THR A 251 -10.41 5.87 -27.82
CA THR A 251 -10.73 6.84 -28.88
C THR A 251 -12.16 7.37 -28.74
N GLY A 252 -12.30 8.64 -28.35
CA GLY A 252 -13.59 9.31 -28.12
C GLY A 252 -13.88 9.64 -26.65
N ASN A 253 -13.18 9.03 -25.69
CA ASN A 253 -13.20 9.34 -24.25
C ASN A 253 -11.76 9.43 -23.70
N ALA A 254 -10.92 10.25 -24.33
CA ALA A 254 -9.50 10.38 -23.98
C ALA A 254 -9.29 10.83 -22.51
N GLY A 255 -10.25 11.55 -21.94
CA GLY A 255 -10.20 12.00 -20.54
C GLY A 255 -10.71 10.99 -19.52
N GLY A 256 -11.05 9.76 -19.95
CA GLY A 256 -11.48 8.69 -19.06
C GLY A 256 -12.75 9.01 -18.25
N ALA A 257 -13.64 9.85 -18.77
CA ALA A 257 -14.85 10.27 -18.04
C ALA A 257 -15.73 9.07 -17.70
N SER A 258 -16.20 8.97 -16.45
CA SER A 258 -17.09 7.93 -15.94
C SER A 258 -18.58 8.27 -16.02
N PHE A 259 -18.93 9.32 -16.77
CA PHE A 259 -20.28 9.87 -16.90
C PHE A 259 -20.51 10.48 -18.29
N LYS A 260 -21.76 10.76 -18.64
CA LYS A 260 -22.16 11.46 -19.87
C LYS A 260 -22.94 12.74 -19.58
N ALA A 261 -22.90 13.67 -20.54
CA ALA A 261 -23.69 14.90 -20.51
C ALA A 261 -25.10 14.67 -21.07
N ALA A 262 -26.12 15.20 -20.39
CA ALA A 262 -27.49 15.20 -20.90
C ALA A 262 -27.57 15.93 -22.25
N GLY A 263 -28.27 15.33 -23.22
CA GLY A 263 -28.43 15.91 -24.56
C GLY A 263 -27.24 15.72 -25.50
N SER A 264 -26.16 15.03 -25.08
CA SER A 264 -25.02 14.67 -25.92
C SER A 264 -24.81 13.15 -25.94
N SER A 265 -24.52 12.60 -27.12
CA SER A 265 -24.08 11.20 -27.25
C SER A 265 -22.57 11.04 -27.09
N ALA A 266 -21.80 12.14 -27.18
CA ALA A 266 -20.34 12.13 -27.06
C ALA A 266 -19.90 12.09 -25.59
N TRP A 267 -18.74 11.47 -25.34
CA TRP A 267 -18.12 11.47 -24.03
C TRP A 267 -17.56 12.86 -23.69
N PRO A 268 -17.57 13.26 -22.40
CA PRO A 268 -16.89 14.47 -21.95
C PRO A 268 -15.41 14.48 -22.35
N GLY A 269 -15.00 15.50 -23.09
CA GLY A 269 -13.62 15.67 -23.55
C GLY A 269 -12.74 16.38 -22.52
N THR A 270 -11.42 16.31 -22.72
CA THR A 270 -10.44 17.07 -21.93
C THR A 270 -10.55 18.56 -22.21
N LYS A 271 -10.08 19.37 -21.24
CA LYS A 271 -10.09 20.84 -21.31
C LYS A 271 -8.69 21.37 -20.97
N PRO A 272 -7.76 21.37 -21.94
CA PRO A 272 -6.39 21.83 -21.70
C PRO A 272 -6.30 23.24 -21.12
N GLU A 273 -7.27 24.10 -21.44
CA GLU A 273 -7.40 25.45 -20.87
C GLU A 273 -7.63 25.49 -19.36
N LEU A 274 -8.05 24.38 -18.75
CA LEU A 274 -8.23 24.24 -17.30
C LEU A 274 -7.05 23.57 -16.62
N ASP A 275 -6.19 22.85 -17.34
CA ASP A 275 -5.17 21.97 -16.74
C ASP A 275 -4.20 22.76 -15.85
N SER A 276 -3.74 23.95 -16.28
CA SER A 276 -2.87 24.81 -15.47
C SER A 276 -3.54 25.31 -14.19
N ALA A 277 -4.84 25.57 -14.23
CA ALA A 277 -5.58 26.04 -13.06
C ALA A 277 -5.88 24.88 -12.11
N ILE A 278 -6.38 23.76 -12.62
CA ILE A 278 -6.80 22.60 -11.82
C ILE A 278 -5.62 21.93 -11.11
N ALA A 279 -4.41 21.99 -11.67
CA ALA A 279 -3.19 21.54 -11.01
C ALA A 279 -3.01 22.16 -9.61
N ASN A 280 -3.37 23.43 -9.42
CA ASN A 280 -3.25 24.11 -8.13
C ASN A 280 -4.26 23.64 -7.07
N PHE A 281 -5.30 22.92 -7.49
CA PHE A 281 -6.39 22.45 -6.62
C PHE A 281 -6.36 20.94 -6.43
N ASP A 282 -6.21 20.20 -7.54
CA ASP A 282 -6.26 18.75 -7.57
C ASP A 282 -5.57 18.20 -8.84
N HIS A 283 -4.29 17.83 -8.68
CA HIS A 283 -3.46 17.25 -9.74
C HIS A 283 -4.04 15.94 -10.33
N GLU A 284 -4.88 15.20 -9.60
CA GLU A 284 -5.44 13.93 -10.08
C GLU A 284 -6.50 14.14 -11.17
N LEU A 285 -7.06 15.35 -11.24
CA LEU A 285 -8.04 15.75 -12.25
C LEU A 285 -7.41 16.22 -13.57
N LEU A 286 -6.08 16.27 -13.67
CA LEU A 286 -5.40 16.61 -14.91
C LEU A 286 -5.78 15.64 -16.03
N GLY A 287 -6.14 16.21 -17.17
CA GLY A 287 -6.59 15.44 -18.33
C GLY A 287 -7.94 14.74 -18.13
N ASN A 288 -8.76 15.11 -17.13
CA ASN A 288 -10.11 14.56 -16.99
C ASN A 288 -11.04 15.01 -18.11
N GLY A 289 -12.09 14.22 -18.34
CA GLY A 289 -13.25 14.68 -19.13
C GLY A 289 -14.15 15.62 -18.33
N TRP A 290 -14.54 16.74 -18.94
CA TRP A 290 -15.36 17.79 -18.30
C TRP A 290 -16.64 18.08 -19.08
N ILE A 291 -17.71 18.36 -18.35
CA ILE A 291 -18.89 19.04 -18.90
C ILE A 291 -18.93 20.47 -18.43
N SER A 292 -19.54 21.36 -19.22
CA SER A 292 -19.58 22.79 -18.92
C SER A 292 -20.94 23.40 -19.15
N ALA A 293 -21.30 24.39 -18.34
CA ALA A 293 -22.39 25.33 -18.62
C ALA A 293 -21.87 26.77 -18.47
N TYR A 294 -22.52 27.73 -19.13
CA TYR A 294 -22.09 29.13 -19.05
C TYR A 294 -23.26 30.10 -19.13
N LYS A 295 -23.00 31.33 -18.67
CA LYS A 295 -23.86 32.49 -18.86
C LYS A 295 -23.05 33.72 -19.23
N ASN A 296 -23.58 34.53 -20.13
CA ASN A 296 -22.98 35.80 -20.51
C ASN A 296 -23.48 36.92 -19.60
N VAL A 297 -22.58 37.82 -19.22
CA VAL A 297 -22.89 39.05 -18.50
C VAL A 297 -22.35 40.21 -19.33
N GLY A 298 -23.23 41.08 -19.80
CA GLY A 298 -22.82 42.27 -20.55
C GLY A 298 -22.38 43.39 -19.60
N TYR A 299 -21.30 44.10 -19.92
CA TYR A 299 -20.93 45.32 -19.21
C TYR A 299 -21.48 46.55 -19.94
N ARG A 300 -22.08 47.51 -19.19
CA ARG A 300 -22.38 48.85 -19.72
C ARG A 300 -22.07 49.92 -18.68
N SER A 301 -21.26 50.88 -19.09
CA SER A 301 -21.05 52.08 -18.30
C SER A 301 -22.26 53.03 -18.35
N GLY A 302 -22.45 53.77 -17.26
CA GLY A 302 -23.30 54.95 -17.23
C GLY A 302 -22.55 56.25 -17.53
N ALA A 303 -21.23 56.20 -17.72
CA ALA A 303 -20.35 57.32 -17.98
C ALA A 303 -19.90 57.38 -19.45
N ALA A 304 -19.50 58.57 -19.92
CA ALA A 304 -18.95 58.75 -21.26
C ALA A 304 -17.52 58.20 -21.41
N ILE A 305 -16.77 58.16 -20.31
CA ILE A 305 -15.43 57.58 -20.28
C ILE A 305 -15.29 56.73 -19.02
N ASP A 306 -14.71 55.56 -19.17
CA ASP A 306 -14.34 54.70 -18.05
C ASP A 306 -12.83 54.74 -17.86
N VAL A 307 -12.41 54.75 -16.59
CA VAL A 307 -11.00 54.74 -16.20
C VAL A 307 -10.78 53.63 -15.19
N LEU A 308 -9.69 52.89 -15.37
CA LEU A 308 -9.32 51.77 -14.52
C LEU A 308 -7.83 51.83 -14.23
N LYS A 309 -7.48 51.76 -12.95
CA LYS A 309 -6.12 51.56 -12.50
C LYS A 309 -5.95 50.14 -11.99
N GLU A 310 -4.84 49.53 -12.36
CA GLU A 310 -4.44 48.18 -11.99
C GLU A 310 -2.95 48.22 -11.61
N GLU A 311 -2.52 47.21 -10.88
CA GLU A 311 -1.16 47.07 -10.39
C GLU A 311 -0.73 45.61 -10.36
N MET A 312 0.56 45.36 -10.48
CA MET A 312 1.18 44.03 -10.41
C MET A 312 2.49 44.21 -9.67
N GLY A 313 2.67 43.52 -8.56
CA GLY A 313 3.96 43.50 -7.87
C GLY A 313 4.88 42.40 -8.42
N ASP A 314 6.14 42.41 -8.02
CA ASP A 314 7.13 41.40 -8.39
C ASP A 314 6.80 39.99 -7.91
N MET A 315 5.96 39.89 -6.88
CA MET A 315 5.50 38.63 -6.32
C MET A 315 4.18 38.16 -6.94
N ASP A 316 3.61 38.94 -7.87
CA ASP A 316 2.38 38.62 -8.59
C ASP A 316 2.68 38.09 -10.01
N SER A 317 1.78 37.24 -10.50
CA SER A 317 1.81 36.71 -11.88
C SER A 317 0.92 37.50 -12.85
N ALA A 318 0.06 38.39 -12.35
CA ALA A 318 -0.89 39.16 -13.14
C ALA A 318 -1.27 40.48 -12.47
N PHE A 319 -1.79 41.42 -13.27
CA PHE A 319 -2.38 42.66 -12.77
C PHE A 319 -3.66 42.42 -11.96
N VAL A 320 -3.79 43.15 -10.87
CA VAL A 320 -4.93 43.17 -9.96
C VAL A 320 -5.51 44.57 -9.81
N SER A 321 -6.73 44.67 -9.29
CA SER A 321 -7.45 45.93 -9.11
C SER A 321 -8.47 45.86 -7.98
N GLY A 322 -8.92 47.03 -7.52
CA GLY A 322 -9.99 47.17 -6.54
C GLY A 322 -9.56 46.78 -5.12
N THR A 323 -10.21 45.76 -4.55
CA THR A 323 -9.95 45.27 -3.19
C THR A 323 -8.77 44.31 -3.12
N THR A 324 -8.37 43.71 -4.24
CA THR A 324 -7.20 42.83 -4.31
C THR A 324 -5.94 43.68 -4.36
N SER A 325 -5.02 43.42 -3.42
CA SER A 325 -3.74 44.09 -3.32
C SER A 325 -2.69 43.43 -4.22
N ALA A 326 -1.90 44.22 -4.94
CA ALA A 326 -0.65 43.70 -5.53
C ALA A 326 0.35 43.35 -4.42
N LYS A 327 1.24 42.39 -4.64
CA LYS A 327 2.24 41.96 -3.66
C LYS A 327 3.64 42.29 -4.15
N ALA A 328 4.35 43.11 -3.37
CA ALA A 328 5.72 43.49 -3.67
C ALA A 328 6.70 43.06 -2.57
N SER A 329 7.90 42.61 -2.95
CA SER A 329 8.98 42.24 -2.04
C SER A 329 9.56 43.47 -1.32
N ILE A 330 9.85 43.34 -0.02
CA ILE A 330 10.48 44.41 0.76
C ILE A 330 11.96 44.64 0.46
N ASP A 331 12.68 43.64 -0.06
CA ASP A 331 14.15 43.70 -0.16
C ASP A 331 14.65 44.27 -1.51
N ASP A 332 13.84 44.18 -2.57
CA ASP A 332 14.15 44.63 -3.94
C ASP A 332 12.92 44.65 -4.88
N GLY A 333 11.70 44.67 -4.30
CA GLY A 333 10.48 44.51 -5.07
C GLY A 333 10.15 45.68 -5.99
N TRP A 334 9.23 45.43 -6.91
CA TRP A 334 8.70 46.43 -7.83
C TRP A 334 7.18 46.35 -7.89
N VAL A 335 6.56 47.46 -8.29
CA VAL A 335 5.13 47.55 -8.60
C VAL A 335 4.97 48.16 -9.98
N ARG A 336 4.38 47.40 -10.90
CA ARG A 336 4.00 47.86 -12.23
C ARG A 336 2.56 48.35 -12.19
N TYR A 337 2.32 49.57 -12.64
CA TYR A 337 0.98 50.13 -12.75
C TYR A 337 0.48 50.06 -14.19
N ARG A 338 -0.82 49.76 -14.36
CA ARG A 338 -1.53 49.84 -15.63
C ARG A 338 -2.72 50.79 -15.52
N LEU A 339 -2.79 51.77 -16.41
CA LEU A 339 -3.81 52.80 -16.45
C LEU A 339 -4.57 52.66 -17.76
N THR A 340 -5.84 52.30 -17.66
CA THR A 340 -6.72 52.07 -18.80
C THR A 340 -7.76 53.18 -18.88
N VAL A 341 -7.94 53.75 -20.06
CA VAL A 341 -8.96 54.75 -20.38
C VAL A 341 -9.78 54.25 -21.57
N VAL A 342 -11.08 54.03 -21.37
CA VAL A 342 -11.99 53.48 -22.39
C VAL A 342 -13.05 54.51 -22.76
N ASN A 343 -13.17 54.85 -24.04
CA ASN A 343 -14.30 55.65 -24.50
C ASN A 343 -15.57 54.78 -24.51
N SER A 344 -16.38 54.95 -23.46
CA SER A 344 -17.61 54.19 -23.24
C SER A 344 -18.85 54.91 -23.80
N ASP A 345 -18.68 56.13 -24.32
CA ASP A 345 -19.71 56.84 -25.07
C ASP A 345 -20.04 56.08 -26.36
N GLN A 346 -21.31 56.03 -26.74
CA GLN A 346 -21.76 55.30 -27.93
C GLN A 346 -21.70 56.14 -29.21
N THR A 347 -21.43 57.43 -29.09
CA THR A 347 -21.64 58.42 -30.15
C THR A 347 -20.52 59.43 -30.31
N ASN A 348 -19.85 59.81 -29.23
CA ASN A 348 -18.92 60.93 -29.23
C ASN A 348 -17.46 60.47 -29.22
N THR A 349 -16.63 61.13 -30.01
CA THR A 349 -15.17 60.98 -29.99
C THR A 349 -14.56 61.82 -28.87
N VAL A 350 -13.56 61.26 -28.17
CA VAL A 350 -12.80 61.94 -27.10
C VAL A 350 -11.40 62.33 -27.58
N ASN A 351 -10.90 63.50 -27.16
CA ASN A 351 -9.54 63.97 -27.44
C ASN A 351 -8.94 64.76 -26.26
N ASN A 352 -7.70 65.24 -26.45
CA ASN A 352 -6.96 66.07 -25.49
C ASN A 352 -6.91 65.44 -24.09
N LEU A 353 -6.59 64.14 -24.05
CA LEU A 353 -6.55 63.37 -22.81
C LEU A 353 -5.28 63.71 -22.03
N ARG A 354 -5.46 64.00 -20.75
CA ARG A 354 -4.36 64.20 -19.80
C ARG A 354 -4.60 63.42 -18.53
N ILE A 355 -3.64 62.57 -18.20
CA ILE A 355 -3.67 61.72 -17.01
C ILE A 355 -2.67 62.27 -16.01
N LEU A 356 -3.09 62.33 -14.75
CA LEU A 356 -2.24 62.68 -13.62
C LEU A 356 -2.28 61.57 -12.57
N ASP A 357 -1.11 61.02 -12.25
CA ASP A 357 -0.91 60.00 -11.24
C ASP A 357 -0.04 60.56 -10.11
N ILE A 358 -0.58 60.63 -8.90
CA ILE A 358 0.18 61.03 -7.72
C ILE A 358 0.68 59.72 -7.09
N LEU A 359 1.99 59.47 -7.14
CA LEU A 359 2.56 58.20 -6.69
C LEU A 359 2.43 58.03 -5.16
N PRO A 360 2.26 56.80 -4.65
CA PRO A 360 2.17 56.52 -3.23
C PRO A 360 3.38 57.04 -2.46
N ALA A 361 3.13 57.74 -1.36
CA ALA A 361 4.13 58.10 -0.37
C ALA A 361 3.49 58.35 0.99
N VAL A 362 4.28 58.27 2.07
CA VAL A 362 3.76 58.51 3.43
C VAL A 362 3.14 59.91 3.54
N GLY A 363 1.84 59.95 3.84
CA GLY A 363 1.08 61.19 4.00
C GLY A 363 0.52 61.80 2.70
N ASP A 364 0.57 61.04 1.59
CA ASP A 364 -0.04 61.40 0.31
C ASP A 364 -1.57 61.60 0.38
N THR A 365 -2.12 62.35 -0.58
CA THR A 365 -3.56 62.70 -0.63
C THR A 365 -4.11 62.56 -2.04
N ASP A 366 -5.41 62.31 -2.17
CA ASP A 366 -6.12 62.39 -3.45
C ASP A 366 -6.03 63.81 -4.04
N LEU A 367 -6.09 63.93 -5.38
CA LEU A 367 -6.07 65.22 -6.07
C LEU A 367 -7.17 66.16 -5.55
N GLY A 368 -6.77 67.31 -5.00
CA GLY A 368 -7.69 68.32 -4.48
C GLY A 368 -8.34 68.01 -3.13
N SER A 369 -7.96 66.91 -2.48
CA SER A 369 -8.40 66.50 -1.15
C SER A 369 -7.39 66.86 -0.06
N THR A 370 -7.84 67.00 1.18
CA THR A 370 -6.97 67.05 2.38
C THR A 370 -6.87 65.71 3.09
N ASN A 371 -7.64 64.70 2.65
CA ASN A 371 -7.66 63.38 3.26
C ASN A 371 -6.48 62.55 2.74
N GLN A 372 -5.72 61.96 3.67
CA GLN A 372 -4.61 61.10 3.32
C GLN A 372 -5.09 59.78 2.69
N ARG A 373 -4.32 59.21 1.76
CA ARG A 373 -4.56 57.86 1.23
C ARG A 373 -4.04 56.76 2.15
N TYR A 374 -3.40 57.13 3.27
CA TYR A 374 -2.87 56.26 4.31
C TYR A 374 -1.77 55.30 3.85
N SER A 375 -1.11 55.60 2.73
CA SER A 375 0.09 54.89 2.28
C SER A 375 1.15 54.87 3.39
N LYS A 376 1.68 53.68 3.70
CA LYS A 376 2.67 53.45 4.77
C LYS A 376 4.11 53.38 4.28
N TRP A 377 4.27 53.18 2.98
CA TRP A 377 5.54 53.20 2.28
C TRP A 377 5.34 53.88 0.92
N GLN A 378 6.43 54.25 0.27
CA GLN A 378 6.45 54.95 -1.01
C GLN A 378 7.02 54.08 -2.12
N VAL A 379 6.61 54.35 -3.35
CA VAL A 379 7.26 53.80 -4.55
C VAL A 379 8.20 54.83 -5.15
N GLU A 380 9.23 54.35 -5.85
CA GLU A 380 10.22 55.16 -6.56
C GLU A 380 10.06 54.90 -8.06
N ALA A 381 9.75 55.94 -8.84
CA ALA A 381 9.68 55.80 -10.29
C ALA A 381 11.08 55.50 -10.85
N PRO A 382 11.27 54.58 -11.80
CA PRO A 382 12.58 54.25 -12.36
C PRO A 382 13.10 55.40 -13.22
N ASP A 383 14.42 55.45 -13.43
CA ASP A 383 15.04 56.32 -14.43
C ASP A 383 14.72 55.81 -15.84
N LEU A 384 13.79 56.46 -16.54
CA LEU A 384 13.32 55.98 -17.84
C LEU A 384 14.27 56.32 -19.02
N GLU A 385 15.38 57.04 -18.81
CA GLU A 385 16.40 57.22 -19.86
C GLU A 385 17.24 55.94 -20.11
N GLU A 386 17.35 55.06 -19.10
CA GLU A 386 18.05 53.76 -19.17
C GLU A 386 17.10 52.55 -19.26
N ALA A 387 15.80 52.78 -19.13
CA ALA A 387 14.79 51.73 -19.11
C ALA A 387 14.59 51.13 -20.51
N GLY A 388 14.50 49.80 -20.58
CA GLY A 388 14.19 49.12 -21.84
C GLY A 388 12.81 49.50 -22.36
N THR A 389 12.49 49.10 -23.59
CA THR A 389 11.15 49.32 -24.19
C THR A 389 9.99 48.68 -23.41
N ASP A 390 10.25 47.95 -22.32
CA ASP A 390 9.31 47.08 -21.63
C ASP A 390 8.91 47.60 -20.24
N ASP A 391 9.56 48.66 -19.74
CA ASP A 391 9.29 49.28 -18.43
C ASP A 391 8.32 50.47 -18.52
N PHE A 392 8.11 50.99 -19.74
CA PHE A 392 7.10 52.00 -20.07
C PHE A 392 6.48 51.71 -21.44
N ILE A 393 5.18 51.45 -21.44
CA ILE A 393 4.40 51.06 -22.63
C ILE A 393 3.16 51.95 -22.72
N VAL A 394 2.87 52.47 -23.91
CA VAL A 394 1.59 53.12 -24.18
C VAL A 394 0.98 52.53 -25.44
N THR A 395 -0.17 51.87 -25.29
CA THR A 395 -0.86 51.21 -26.39
C THR A 395 -2.25 51.78 -26.57
N LYS A 396 -2.59 52.20 -27.80
CA LYS A 396 -3.95 52.50 -28.22
C LYS A 396 -4.57 51.24 -28.83
N TYR A 397 -5.74 50.84 -28.36
CA TYR A 397 -6.50 49.71 -28.93
C TYR A 397 -7.73 50.20 -29.67
N ASP A 398 -7.95 49.63 -30.86
CA ASP A 398 -9.21 49.79 -31.58
C ASP A 398 -10.36 49.01 -30.90
N LYS A 399 -11.58 49.21 -31.39
CA LYS A 399 -12.79 48.52 -30.89
C LYS A 399 -12.75 46.98 -31.01
N ASN A 400 -11.88 46.42 -31.84
CA ASN A 400 -11.73 44.97 -32.02
C ASN A 400 -10.57 44.42 -31.16
N GLY A 401 -9.95 45.25 -30.33
CA GLY A 401 -8.83 44.88 -29.47
C GLY A 401 -7.46 44.84 -30.17
N LYS A 402 -7.31 45.41 -31.37
CA LYS A 402 -6.00 45.52 -32.03
C LYS A 402 -5.23 46.71 -31.47
N GLY A 403 -4.04 46.46 -30.91
CA GLY A 403 -3.17 47.47 -30.31
C GLY A 403 -2.16 48.11 -31.27
N GLU A 404 -1.86 49.40 -31.03
CA GLU A 404 -0.81 50.20 -31.67
C GLU A 404 0.00 50.93 -30.58
N ASP A 405 1.33 50.84 -30.65
CA ASP A 405 2.24 51.59 -29.74
C ASP A 405 2.27 53.07 -30.14
N ILE A 406 1.88 53.94 -29.21
CA ILE A 406 1.77 55.39 -29.42
C ILE A 406 2.71 56.18 -28.49
N ARG A 407 3.76 55.56 -27.94
CA ARG A 407 4.67 56.23 -26.98
C ARG A 407 5.28 57.54 -27.48
N SER A 408 5.59 57.63 -28.78
CA SER A 408 6.15 58.85 -29.38
C SER A 408 5.19 60.03 -29.38
N ASP A 409 3.88 59.78 -29.21
CA ASP A 409 2.81 60.77 -29.22
C ASP A 409 2.35 61.15 -27.80
N VAL A 410 3.09 60.73 -26.77
CA VAL A 410 2.81 61.02 -25.36
C VAL A 410 3.96 61.81 -24.74
N ASN A 411 3.65 63.00 -24.24
CA ASN A 411 4.61 63.79 -23.46
C ASN A 411 4.46 63.43 -21.97
N VAL A 412 5.58 63.11 -21.32
CA VAL A 412 5.64 62.81 -19.88
C VAL A 412 6.21 64.00 -19.13
N TYR A 413 5.51 64.40 -18.08
CA TYR A 413 5.95 65.41 -17.12
C TYR A 413 5.97 64.82 -15.73
N TYR A 414 6.88 65.26 -14.87
CA TYR A 414 6.97 64.78 -13.49
C TYR A 414 7.19 65.92 -12.50
N SER A 415 6.87 65.64 -11.23
CA SER A 415 7.24 66.49 -10.10
C SER A 415 7.87 65.68 -8.97
N LYS A 416 8.90 66.24 -8.31
CA LYS A 416 9.53 65.65 -7.12
C LYS A 416 8.76 65.94 -5.82
N LYS A 417 7.74 66.79 -5.88
CA LYS A 417 6.90 67.10 -4.72
C LYS A 417 5.57 66.39 -4.86
N ASN A 418 5.15 65.77 -3.76
CA ASN A 418 3.82 65.16 -3.63
C ASN A 418 2.73 66.23 -3.40
N SER A 419 2.74 67.28 -4.22
CA SER A 419 2.08 68.54 -3.90
C SER A 419 1.42 69.13 -5.14
N PHE A 420 0.23 68.60 -5.48
CA PHE A 420 -0.82 69.42 -6.09
C PHE A 420 -1.53 70.32 -5.05
N SER A 421 -0.86 70.60 -3.93
CA SER A 421 -1.33 71.51 -2.88
C SER A 421 -1.21 72.98 -3.29
N ASP A 422 -0.31 73.30 -4.25
CA ASP A 422 -0.28 74.60 -4.88
C ASP A 422 -1.56 74.78 -5.72
N LYS A 423 -2.34 75.82 -5.37
CA LYS A 423 -3.58 76.15 -6.07
C LYS A 423 -3.33 76.44 -7.55
N ALA A 424 -2.15 76.91 -7.94
CA ALA A 424 -1.83 77.27 -9.33
C ALA A 424 -1.71 76.03 -10.23
N ASP A 425 -0.86 75.06 -9.87
CA ASP A 425 -0.63 73.84 -10.67
C ASP A 425 -1.88 72.97 -10.75
N ARG A 426 -2.63 72.86 -9.65
CA ARG A 426 -3.93 72.20 -9.65
C ARG A 426 -4.92 72.88 -10.59
N SER A 427 -4.91 74.22 -10.65
CA SER A 427 -5.79 74.97 -11.56
C SER A 427 -5.43 74.75 -13.03
N LYS A 428 -4.14 74.56 -13.35
CA LYS A 428 -3.69 74.23 -14.71
C LYS A 428 -4.21 72.87 -15.13
N PHE A 429 -4.02 71.84 -14.32
CA PHE A 429 -4.58 70.51 -14.62
C PHE A 429 -6.12 70.54 -14.74
N LEU A 430 -6.81 71.25 -13.85
CA LEU A 430 -8.28 71.45 -13.92
C LEU A 430 -8.74 72.12 -15.23
N ASN A 431 -7.92 72.99 -15.81
CA ASN A 431 -8.19 73.66 -17.09
C ASN A 431 -7.73 72.84 -18.31
N ASN A 432 -7.15 71.65 -18.10
CA ASN A 432 -6.47 70.87 -19.12
C ASN A 432 -5.28 71.63 -19.76
N ASP A 433 -4.54 72.39 -18.94
CA ASP A 433 -3.27 73.07 -19.27
C ASP A 433 -2.06 72.41 -18.58
N ILE A 434 -0.88 72.52 -19.21
CA ILE A 434 0.37 71.99 -18.67
C ILE A 434 0.79 72.87 -17.49
N PRO A 435 1.20 72.31 -16.33
CA PRO A 435 1.76 73.07 -15.23
C PRO A 435 3.01 73.85 -15.66
N ASP A 436 3.13 75.10 -15.24
CA ASP A 436 4.23 76.01 -15.59
C ASP A 436 5.09 76.43 -14.38
N SER A 437 4.89 75.79 -13.22
CA SER A 437 5.70 76.03 -12.03
C SER A 437 7.10 75.41 -12.17
N ALA A 438 8.06 75.97 -11.43
CA ALA A 438 9.43 75.44 -11.37
C ALA A 438 9.54 74.04 -10.74
N ASP A 439 8.44 73.50 -10.20
CA ASP A 439 8.37 72.19 -9.56
C ASP A 439 8.02 71.05 -10.55
N TRP A 440 7.66 71.40 -11.79
CA TRP A 440 7.43 70.47 -12.89
C TRP A 440 8.58 70.51 -13.89
N SER A 441 8.91 69.35 -14.43
CA SER A 441 9.90 69.21 -15.49
C SER A 441 9.34 68.30 -16.57
N ASP A 442 9.67 68.63 -17.82
CA ASP A 442 9.51 67.75 -18.96
C ASP A 442 10.71 66.80 -19.05
N GLY A 443 10.46 65.58 -19.54
CA GLY A 443 11.50 64.57 -19.70
C GLY A 443 11.18 63.27 -18.96
N TYR A 444 12.10 62.33 -19.08
CA TYR A 444 11.93 60.98 -18.56
C TYR A 444 11.98 60.95 -17.02
N LEU A 445 11.23 60.00 -16.44
CA LEU A 445 10.93 59.91 -15.00
C LEU A 445 12.23 59.84 -14.18
N PRO A 446 12.46 60.69 -13.18
CA PRO A 446 13.58 60.52 -12.26
C PRO A 446 13.22 59.55 -11.13
N SER A 447 14.25 58.94 -10.52
CA SER A 447 14.18 58.04 -9.34
C SER A 447 13.33 58.53 -8.16
N ARG A 448 13.00 59.83 -8.09
CA ARG A 448 12.29 60.46 -6.97
C ARG A 448 11.06 61.24 -7.42
N ALA A 449 10.44 60.84 -8.53
CA ALA A 449 9.16 61.42 -8.92
C ALA A 449 8.09 61.08 -7.86
N ALA A 450 7.32 62.08 -7.47
CA ALA A 450 6.17 61.95 -6.56
C ALA A 450 4.84 62.08 -7.30
N ALA A 451 4.84 62.59 -8.53
CA ALA A 451 3.69 62.64 -9.42
C ALA A 451 4.13 62.58 -10.88
N LEU A 452 3.33 61.89 -11.70
CA LEU A 452 3.53 61.69 -13.13
C LEU A 452 2.33 62.24 -13.90
N MET A 453 2.58 62.92 -15.01
CA MET A 453 1.53 63.42 -15.89
C MET A 453 1.80 62.99 -17.32
N PHE A 454 0.82 62.31 -17.92
CA PHE A 454 0.86 61.85 -19.31
C PHE A 454 -0.06 62.75 -20.13
N ASP A 455 0.52 63.50 -21.06
CA ASP A 455 -0.17 64.42 -21.96
C ASP A 455 -0.19 63.85 -23.37
N MET A 456 -1.37 63.46 -23.83
CA MET A 456 -1.54 62.89 -25.17
C MET A 456 -1.53 64.01 -26.22
N ASP A 457 -0.87 63.78 -27.35
CA ASP A 457 -0.95 64.70 -28.49
C ASP A 457 -2.43 64.94 -28.89
N GLN A 458 -2.75 66.16 -29.32
CA GLN A 458 -4.11 66.56 -29.65
C GLN A 458 -4.73 65.76 -30.80
N ASN A 459 -3.90 65.12 -31.63
CA ASN A 459 -4.31 64.24 -32.72
C ASN A 459 -4.70 62.83 -32.25
N ILE A 460 -4.32 62.43 -31.03
CA ILE A 460 -4.76 61.18 -30.44
C ILE A 460 -6.22 61.31 -30.02
N MET A 461 -7.07 60.58 -30.75
CA MET A 461 -8.52 60.54 -30.55
C MET A 461 -8.95 59.14 -30.18
N LEU A 462 -9.91 59.02 -29.26
CA LEU A 462 -10.58 57.77 -28.93
C LEU A 462 -12.01 57.79 -29.49
N GLU A 463 -12.27 56.96 -30.50
CA GLU A 463 -13.63 56.71 -31.00
C GLU A 463 -14.43 55.82 -30.03
N PRO A 464 -15.77 55.77 -30.13
CA PRO A 464 -16.60 54.86 -29.34
C PRO A 464 -16.07 53.42 -29.32
N GLY A 465 -15.77 52.90 -28.12
CA GLY A 465 -15.23 51.55 -27.90
C GLY A 465 -13.70 51.41 -28.02
N GLU A 466 -12.97 52.46 -28.39
CA GLU A 466 -11.51 52.46 -28.35
C GLU A 466 -10.98 52.71 -26.92
N ARG A 467 -9.74 52.27 -26.65
CA ARG A 467 -9.08 52.49 -25.35
C ARG A 467 -7.60 52.83 -25.46
N ILE A 468 -7.07 53.52 -24.47
CA ILE A 468 -5.63 53.70 -24.24
C ILE A 468 -5.24 52.95 -22.98
N VAL A 469 -4.10 52.27 -23.03
CA VAL A 469 -3.49 51.58 -21.89
C VAL A 469 -2.06 52.10 -21.73
N ILE A 470 -1.74 52.62 -20.54
CA ILE A 470 -0.39 53.04 -20.13
C ILE A 470 0.11 52.06 -19.07
N GLU A 471 1.29 51.48 -19.27
CA GLU A 471 1.96 50.65 -18.27
C GLU A 471 3.30 51.28 -17.90
N PHE A 472 3.60 51.35 -16.61
CA PHE A 472 4.91 51.80 -16.11
C PHE A 472 5.34 51.06 -14.85
N LEU A 473 6.63 50.74 -14.77
CA LEU A 473 7.25 50.13 -13.60
C LEU A 473 7.57 51.17 -12.51
N THR A 474 7.54 50.78 -11.24
CA THR A 474 8.05 51.52 -10.08
C THR A 474 8.74 50.55 -9.12
N ASN A 475 9.70 51.02 -8.32
CA ASN A 475 10.43 50.20 -7.34
C ASN A 475 9.92 50.48 -5.92
N VAL A 476 9.99 49.48 -5.05
CA VAL A 476 9.80 49.66 -3.61
C VAL A 476 10.93 50.55 -3.06
N GLN A 477 10.61 51.49 -2.17
CA GLN A 477 11.62 52.33 -1.52
C GLN A 477 12.71 51.52 -0.80
N GLU A 478 13.93 52.06 -0.78
CA GLU A 478 14.99 51.49 0.04
C GLU A 478 14.75 51.79 1.54
N PHE A 479 14.69 50.73 2.36
CA PHE A 479 14.58 50.83 3.82
C PHE A 479 15.97 50.77 4.47
N LYS A 480 16.28 51.71 5.37
CA LYS A 480 17.64 51.90 5.90
C LYS A 480 17.94 51.02 7.11
N THR A 481 16.92 50.61 7.84
CA THR A 481 17.08 49.79 9.06
C THR A 481 16.14 48.58 9.05
N GLN A 482 16.53 47.51 9.76
CA GLN A 482 15.68 46.33 9.92
C GLN A 482 14.37 46.65 10.65
N ALA A 483 14.38 47.58 11.61
CA ALA A 483 13.17 48.00 12.31
C ALA A 483 12.16 48.72 11.39
N GLU A 484 12.65 49.57 10.48
CA GLU A 484 11.80 50.20 9.44
C GLU A 484 11.21 49.14 8.50
N LYS A 485 12.02 48.15 8.09
CA LYS A 485 11.53 47.02 7.30
C LYS A 485 10.40 46.29 8.04
N GLU A 486 10.61 45.96 9.31
CA GLU A 486 9.64 45.25 10.14
C GLU A 486 8.32 46.00 10.38
N GLU A 487 8.33 47.34 10.41
CA GLU A 487 7.12 48.15 10.53
C GLU A 487 6.37 48.27 9.20
N ALA A 488 7.08 48.24 8.07
CA ALA A 488 6.51 48.37 6.74
C ALA A 488 5.91 47.07 6.18
N VAL A 489 6.43 45.89 6.55
CA VAL A 489 5.85 44.61 6.10
C VAL A 489 4.40 44.45 6.55
N PHE A 490 3.56 43.91 5.67
CA PHE A 490 2.11 43.77 5.81
C PHE A 490 1.37 45.12 5.88
N THR A 491 1.93 46.17 5.28
CA THR A 491 1.28 47.48 5.13
C THR A 491 1.11 47.86 3.66
N TYR A 492 0.26 48.85 3.40
CA TYR A 492 -0.21 49.18 2.05
C TYR A 492 0.35 50.51 1.51
N ALA A 493 0.57 50.57 0.20
CA ALA A 493 0.78 51.79 -0.58
C ALA A 493 -0.40 51.98 -1.52
N VAL A 494 -1.17 53.07 -1.37
CA VAL A 494 -2.45 53.27 -2.07
C VAL A 494 -2.27 54.25 -3.22
N ASN A 495 -2.69 53.85 -4.43
CA ASN A 495 -2.59 54.69 -5.62
C ASN A 495 -3.93 54.84 -6.37
N ASN A 496 -4.09 55.96 -7.07
CA ASN A 496 -5.11 56.26 -8.07
C ASN A 496 -4.61 57.36 -9.02
N PHE A 497 -5.17 57.41 -10.23
CA PHE A 497 -4.91 58.51 -11.16
C PHE A 497 -6.18 59.33 -11.42
N SER A 498 -6.00 60.51 -12.01
CA SER A 498 -7.07 61.41 -12.43
C SER A 498 -6.96 61.70 -13.92
N LEU A 499 -8.08 61.64 -14.63
CA LEU A 499 -8.17 61.98 -16.05
C LEU A 499 -8.88 63.32 -16.25
N ARG A 500 -8.36 64.11 -17.19
CA ARG A 500 -9.03 65.26 -17.79
C ARG A 500 -9.06 65.06 -19.31
N TYR A 501 -10.17 65.40 -19.95
CA TYR A 501 -10.35 65.19 -21.39
C TYR A 501 -11.37 66.17 -21.97
N LYS A 502 -11.47 66.21 -23.30
CA LYS A 502 -12.54 66.94 -24.00
C LYS A 502 -13.34 66.01 -24.89
N ILE A 503 -14.63 66.31 -25.03
CA ILE A 503 -15.48 65.70 -26.06
C ILE A 503 -15.36 66.56 -27.32
N LYS A 504 -15.09 65.91 -28.44
CA LYS A 504 -14.91 66.59 -29.72
C LYS A 504 -16.22 67.22 -30.18
N GLY A 505 -16.16 68.51 -30.51
CA GLY A 505 -17.34 69.24 -30.98
C GLY A 505 -17.81 68.78 -32.37
N SER A 506 -19.12 68.81 -32.60
CA SER A 506 -19.69 68.57 -33.94
C SER A 506 -19.56 69.84 -34.81
N ASN A 507 -19.08 69.69 -36.05
CA ASN A 507 -19.11 70.68 -37.15
C ASN A 507 -19.08 72.17 -36.72
N GLY A 508 -17.94 72.65 -36.21
CA GLY A 508 -17.71 74.07 -35.90
C GLY A 508 -18.07 74.50 -34.47
N SER A 509 -18.63 73.62 -33.64
CA SER A 509 -18.59 73.78 -32.18
C SER A 509 -17.20 73.39 -31.66
N GLY A 510 -16.64 74.16 -30.73
CA GLY A 510 -15.35 73.85 -30.11
C GLY A 510 -15.45 72.64 -29.17
N ASP A 511 -14.31 72.01 -28.89
CA ASP A 511 -14.24 70.86 -27.96
C ASP A 511 -14.69 71.24 -26.55
N VAL A 512 -15.48 70.37 -25.92
CA VAL A 512 -16.07 70.63 -24.60
C VAL A 512 -15.27 69.92 -23.52
N LEU A 513 -14.64 70.71 -22.64
CA LEU A 513 -13.92 70.22 -21.48
C LEU A 513 -14.86 69.50 -20.50
N GLN A 514 -14.50 68.28 -20.11
CA GLN A 514 -15.28 67.46 -19.18
C GLN A 514 -14.73 67.52 -17.77
N ASP A 515 -15.54 67.11 -16.78
CA ASP A 515 -15.14 67.02 -15.38
C ASP A 515 -14.00 66.02 -15.14
N ILE A 516 -13.29 66.14 -14.01
CA ILE A 516 -12.20 65.21 -13.67
C ILE A 516 -12.82 63.85 -13.39
N VAL A 517 -12.23 62.80 -13.97
CA VAL A 517 -12.62 61.43 -13.70
C VAL A 517 -11.50 60.74 -12.93
N PRO A 518 -11.64 60.51 -11.62
CA PRO A 518 -10.68 59.72 -10.86
C PRO A 518 -10.85 58.23 -11.17
N SER A 519 -9.73 57.49 -11.19
CA SER A 519 -9.75 56.03 -11.24
C SER A 519 -10.23 55.42 -9.93
N ASN A 520 -10.48 54.11 -9.94
CA ASN A 520 -10.50 53.32 -8.71
C ASN A 520 -9.16 53.44 -7.97
N LYS A 521 -9.19 53.11 -6.68
CA LYS A 521 -7.98 52.95 -5.88
C LYS A 521 -7.45 51.53 -6.05
N VAL A 522 -6.13 51.43 -6.06
CA VAL A 522 -5.36 50.18 -5.97
C VAL A 522 -4.41 50.29 -4.78
N ASN A 523 -3.94 49.17 -4.27
CA ASN A 523 -3.13 49.14 -3.06
C ASN A 523 -2.11 48.00 -3.06
N ALA A 524 -0.82 48.33 -3.09
CA ALA A 524 0.24 47.34 -3.02
C ALA A 524 0.52 46.95 -1.55
N LEU A 525 0.39 45.67 -1.22
CA LEU A 525 0.81 45.06 0.03
C LEU A 525 2.31 44.78 -0.02
N LEU A 526 3.05 45.35 0.93
CA LEU A 526 4.46 45.05 1.10
C LEU A 526 4.62 43.71 1.82
N SER A 527 5.14 42.72 1.12
CA SER A 527 5.33 41.37 1.64
C SER A 527 6.79 41.12 2.02
N PRO A 528 7.04 40.27 3.03
CA PRO A 528 8.38 39.79 3.33
C PRO A 528 8.86 38.87 2.20
N SER A 529 10.17 38.66 2.13
CA SER A 529 10.79 37.68 1.23
C SER A 529 10.22 36.27 1.48
N ARG A 530 10.17 35.47 0.41
CA ARG A 530 9.70 34.08 0.46
C ARG A 530 10.59 33.23 1.37
N VAL A 531 10.02 32.18 1.97
CA VAL A 531 10.71 31.24 2.87
C VAL A 531 10.53 29.80 2.41
N LYS A 532 11.27 28.88 3.02
CA LYS A 532 11.24 27.45 2.68
C LYS A 532 11.04 26.59 3.94
N VAL A 533 10.47 25.41 3.76
CA VAL A 533 10.28 24.39 4.81
C VAL A 533 10.54 23.00 4.24
N GLY A 534 11.10 22.11 5.04
CA GLY A 534 11.43 20.77 4.63
C GLY A 534 11.79 19.89 5.82
N GLY A 535 12.30 18.70 5.50
CA GLY A 535 12.84 17.76 6.46
C GLY A 535 13.29 16.48 5.77
N LYS A 536 13.74 15.52 6.56
CA LYS A 536 14.31 14.24 6.12
C LYS A 536 13.35 13.09 6.40
N ILE A 537 13.31 12.12 5.48
CA ILE A 537 12.65 10.84 5.68
C ILE A 537 13.72 9.79 5.97
N TRP A 538 13.57 9.04 7.06
CA TRP A 538 14.51 7.96 7.42
C TRP A 538 13.78 6.69 7.83
N ILE A 539 14.54 5.60 7.90
CA ILE A 539 14.04 4.34 8.42
C ILE A 539 14.37 4.24 9.90
N ASP A 540 13.34 4.19 10.73
CA ASP A 540 13.46 3.95 12.15
C ASP A 540 13.39 2.44 12.41
N ALA A 541 14.54 1.80 12.60
CA ALA A 541 14.66 0.35 12.69
C ALA A 541 14.16 -0.24 14.03
N ASN A 542 14.01 0.58 15.08
CA ASN A 542 13.64 0.15 16.43
C ASN A 542 12.29 0.75 16.89
N ASN A 543 11.65 1.57 16.06
CA ASN A 543 10.40 2.29 16.32
C ASN A 543 10.48 3.22 17.55
N ASN A 544 11.63 3.85 17.78
CA ASN A 544 11.85 4.80 18.86
C ASN A 544 11.58 6.27 18.44
N GLY A 545 11.14 6.51 17.20
CA GLY A 545 10.83 7.82 16.64
C GLY A 545 12.00 8.80 16.55
N ILE A 546 13.23 8.33 16.80
CA ILE A 546 14.47 9.12 16.77
C ILE A 546 15.33 8.59 15.62
N GLN A 547 16.00 9.49 14.90
CA GLN A 547 17.00 9.10 13.91
C GLN A 547 18.30 8.70 14.63
N ASP A 548 18.61 7.40 14.66
CA ASP A 548 19.85 6.90 15.26
C ASP A 548 21.02 6.96 14.26
N GLU A 549 22.27 7.17 14.73
CA GLU A 549 23.48 7.23 13.86
C GLU A 549 23.63 5.98 12.97
N ASN A 550 23.17 4.84 13.49
CA ASN A 550 23.25 3.56 12.81
C ASN A 550 22.09 3.32 11.83
N ASP A 551 21.08 4.18 11.70
CA ASP A 551 19.93 3.96 10.80
C ASP A 551 20.24 4.27 9.31
N THR A 552 21.46 4.71 9.02
CA THR A 552 21.90 5.13 7.69
C THR A 552 22.02 3.97 6.67
N TYR A 553 22.11 2.71 7.09
CA TYR A 553 22.31 1.57 6.18
C TYR A 553 21.09 1.24 5.30
N LEU A 554 19.97 1.96 5.46
CA LEU A 554 18.74 1.76 4.69
C LEU A 554 18.28 3.01 3.94
N GLU A 555 19.10 4.06 3.89
CA GLU A 555 18.73 5.30 3.20
C GLU A 555 18.33 5.07 1.74
N GLU A 556 18.98 4.13 1.05
CA GLU A 556 18.64 3.76 -0.34
C GLU A 556 17.21 3.21 -0.48
N LYS A 557 16.67 2.57 0.58
CA LYS A 557 15.34 1.97 0.56
C LYS A 557 14.23 3.00 0.59
N VAL A 558 14.44 4.13 1.27
CA VAL A 558 13.48 5.26 1.28
C VAL A 558 13.25 5.76 -0.14
N GLN A 559 14.31 5.87 -0.94
CA GLN A 559 14.23 6.37 -2.30
C GLN A 559 13.63 5.36 -3.27
N GLU A 560 13.84 4.05 -3.04
CA GLU A 560 13.12 2.99 -3.74
C GLU A 560 11.61 3.07 -3.47
N LEU A 561 11.20 3.25 -2.21
CA LEU A 561 9.79 3.39 -1.83
C LEU A 561 9.13 4.61 -2.50
N TRP A 562 9.82 5.75 -2.53
CA TRP A 562 9.37 6.95 -3.24
C TRP A 562 9.20 6.69 -4.74
N ASN A 563 10.21 6.12 -5.41
CA ASN A 563 10.17 5.85 -6.85
C ASN A 563 9.09 4.84 -7.24
N ASN A 564 8.75 3.91 -6.34
CA ASN A 564 7.65 2.95 -6.52
C ASN A 564 6.27 3.54 -6.18
N GLY A 565 6.18 4.79 -5.75
CA GLY A 565 4.94 5.46 -5.38
C GLY A 565 4.35 4.99 -4.05
N TYR A 566 5.16 4.41 -3.16
CA TYR A 566 4.70 3.91 -1.85
C TYR A 566 4.19 5.05 -0.96
N PHE A 567 4.84 6.21 -0.99
CA PHE A 567 4.34 7.41 -0.32
C PHE A 567 4.47 8.66 -1.18
N GLY A 568 3.58 9.63 -0.95
CA GLY A 568 3.60 10.95 -1.56
C GLY A 568 3.53 12.05 -0.49
N ILE A 569 4.25 13.15 -0.69
CA ILE A 569 4.34 14.28 0.25
C ILE A 569 3.61 15.47 -0.37
N LYS A 570 2.71 16.11 0.37
CA LYS A 570 1.98 17.30 -0.08
C LYS A 570 1.95 18.37 1.00
N LEU A 571 2.21 19.61 0.64
CA LEU A 571 2.02 20.78 1.49
C LEU A 571 0.67 21.41 1.21
N TYR A 572 -0.19 21.48 2.22
CA TYR A 572 -1.46 22.20 2.19
C TYR A 572 -1.23 23.61 2.71
N LYS A 573 -1.45 24.61 1.86
CA LYS A 573 -1.36 26.03 2.19
C LYS A 573 -2.75 26.57 2.48
N SER A 574 -2.87 27.38 3.52
CA SER A 574 -4.08 28.08 3.93
C SER A 574 -3.72 29.53 4.24
N GLY A 575 -4.46 30.49 3.70
CA GLY A 575 -4.10 31.91 3.81
C GLY A 575 -4.45 32.65 2.53
N GLU A 576 -3.63 33.62 2.14
CA GLU A 576 -3.79 34.36 0.90
C GLU A 576 -3.46 33.53 -0.34
N GLU A 577 -2.44 32.67 -0.27
CA GLU A 577 -1.99 31.74 -1.32
C GLU A 577 -2.41 30.29 -0.99
N ALA A 578 -3.69 30.12 -0.65
CA ALA A 578 -4.26 28.81 -0.40
C ALA A 578 -4.14 27.90 -1.64
N GLY A 579 -3.76 26.65 -1.41
CA GLY A 579 -3.52 25.66 -2.46
C GLY A 579 -2.75 24.46 -1.94
N ILE A 580 -2.44 23.53 -2.83
CA ILE A 580 -1.65 22.32 -2.50
C ILE A 580 -0.39 22.34 -3.35
N VAL A 581 0.74 22.01 -2.74
CA VAL A 581 2.03 21.87 -3.43
C VAL A 581 2.50 20.43 -3.25
N ASP A 582 2.76 19.74 -4.36
CA ASP A 582 3.38 18.41 -4.32
C ASP A 582 4.86 18.53 -3.95
N GLY A 583 5.31 17.71 -3.00
CA GLY A 583 6.70 17.65 -2.58
C GLY A 583 7.52 16.77 -3.51
N THR A 584 8.81 17.05 -3.59
CA THR A 584 9.81 16.19 -4.24
C THR A 584 10.80 15.68 -3.22
N LEU A 585 11.19 14.41 -3.33
CA LEU A 585 12.22 13.81 -2.49
C LEU A 585 13.58 13.84 -3.19
N ASN A 586 14.53 14.54 -2.58
CA ASN A 586 15.92 14.64 -3.03
C ASN A 586 16.68 13.33 -2.78
N GLY A 587 17.84 13.18 -3.42
CA GLY A 587 18.67 11.96 -3.31
C GLY A 587 19.26 11.69 -1.93
N ASP A 588 19.20 12.66 -1.01
CA ASP A 588 19.59 12.54 0.41
C ASP A 588 18.39 12.29 1.33
N ASN A 589 17.24 11.89 0.76
CA ASN A 589 15.96 11.70 1.43
C ASN A 589 15.39 12.95 2.10
N THR A 590 15.83 14.15 1.70
CA THR A 590 15.24 15.41 2.12
C THR A 590 14.13 15.83 1.17
N PHE A 591 13.07 16.43 1.69
CA PHE A 591 12.08 17.14 0.88
C PHE A 591 12.08 18.61 1.24
N LEU A 592 11.81 19.47 0.25
CA LEU A 592 11.83 20.92 0.41
C LEU A 592 10.63 21.53 -0.32
N PHE A 593 9.93 22.41 0.37
CA PHE A 593 8.94 23.32 -0.18
C PHE A 593 9.51 24.73 -0.13
N ASP A 594 9.53 25.41 -1.28
CA ASP A 594 10.08 26.75 -1.42
C ASP A 594 8.99 27.78 -1.82
N HIS A 595 9.41 29.03 -1.99
CA HIS A 595 8.55 30.14 -2.40
C HIS A 595 7.30 30.37 -1.50
N LEU A 596 7.41 30.08 -0.20
CA LEU A 596 6.28 30.20 0.74
C LEU A 596 6.21 31.60 1.35
N ILE A 597 5.00 32.10 1.64
CA ILE A 597 4.82 33.35 2.39
C ILE A 597 4.97 33.08 3.90
N PRO A 598 5.85 33.79 4.62
CA PRO A 598 5.89 33.71 6.08
C PRO A 598 4.76 34.54 6.72
N SER A 599 4.35 34.15 7.92
CA SER A 599 3.40 34.89 8.76
C SER A 599 4.06 35.42 10.04
N ARG A 600 3.38 36.32 10.74
CA ARG A 600 3.85 36.84 12.04
C ARG A 600 2.72 36.91 13.07
N PRO A 601 2.98 36.61 14.35
CA PRO A 601 2.01 36.84 15.41
C PRO A 601 1.62 38.32 15.56
N LYS A 602 0.35 38.58 15.93
CA LYS A 602 -0.15 39.94 16.21
C LYS A 602 0.60 40.59 17.38
N THR A 603 1.01 39.82 18.39
CA THR A 603 1.74 40.30 19.57
C THR A 603 3.08 39.58 19.74
N ALA A 604 4.09 40.29 20.22
CA ALA A 604 5.43 39.74 20.42
C ALA A 604 5.50 38.64 21.49
N ASP A 605 4.60 38.68 22.49
CA ASP A 605 4.48 37.67 23.55
C ASP A 605 3.72 36.40 23.12
N GLN A 606 3.27 36.33 21.85
CA GLN A 606 2.52 35.20 21.27
C GLN A 606 1.29 34.78 22.07
N LYS A 607 0.71 35.69 22.86
CA LYS A 607 -0.36 35.35 23.80
C LYS A 607 -1.60 34.80 23.10
N GLY A 608 -1.92 33.54 23.38
CA GLY A 608 -3.07 32.83 22.81
C GLY A 608 -2.90 32.39 21.36
N LEU A 609 -1.68 32.46 20.81
CA LEU A 609 -1.33 31.95 19.48
C LEU A 609 -1.51 30.43 19.38
N TYR A 610 -1.25 29.73 20.48
CA TYR A 610 -1.40 28.28 20.58
C TYR A 610 -2.42 27.91 21.65
N THR A 611 -3.22 26.88 21.37
CA THR A 611 -4.07 26.19 22.34
C THR A 611 -3.53 24.80 22.63
N LYS A 612 -3.82 24.25 23.82
CA LYS A 612 -3.41 22.90 24.20
C LYS A 612 -4.15 21.85 23.35
N GLY A 613 -3.41 20.99 22.67
CA GLY A 613 -3.92 19.86 21.90
C GLY A 613 -3.81 18.50 22.60
N SER A 614 -3.58 17.45 21.82
CA SER A 614 -3.46 16.06 22.26
C SER A 614 -2.04 15.70 22.73
N GLU A 615 -1.81 14.43 23.09
CA GLU A 615 -0.44 13.93 23.34
C GLU A 615 0.42 13.94 22.07
N ALA A 616 -0.17 13.76 20.89
CA ALA A 616 0.55 13.78 19.61
C ALA A 616 0.86 15.21 19.12
N VAL A 617 -0.10 16.14 19.29
CA VAL A 617 0.07 17.56 18.91
C VAL A 617 -0.26 18.43 20.11
N LYS A 618 0.75 18.89 20.84
CA LYS A 618 0.52 19.60 22.10
C LYS A 618 0.11 21.06 21.90
N ASN A 619 0.56 21.70 20.83
CA ASN A 619 0.23 23.08 20.48
C ASN A 619 -0.56 23.11 19.17
N ILE A 620 -1.78 23.65 19.22
CA ILE A 620 -2.62 23.85 18.02
C ILE A 620 -2.58 25.34 17.69
N LEU A 621 -2.08 25.68 16.50
CA LEU A 621 -2.03 27.05 16.01
C LEU A 621 -3.45 27.63 15.86
N ASN A 622 -3.62 28.86 16.34
CA ASN A 622 -4.79 29.70 16.07
C ASN A 622 -4.44 30.78 15.02
N PRO A 623 -4.83 30.60 13.74
CA PRO A 623 -4.52 31.55 12.68
C PRO A 623 -5.05 32.97 12.95
N ASP A 624 -6.14 33.14 13.69
CA ASP A 624 -6.71 34.48 14.00
C ASP A 624 -5.76 35.37 14.82
N LYS A 625 -4.69 34.79 15.38
CA LYS A 625 -3.64 35.49 16.13
C LYS A 625 -2.41 35.84 15.29
N LEU A 626 -2.40 35.51 14.00
CA LEU A 626 -1.40 35.96 13.04
C LEU A 626 -1.85 37.27 12.36
N ARG A 627 -0.89 38.11 11.93
CA ARG A 627 -1.14 39.38 11.24
C ARG A 627 -1.70 39.13 9.83
N GLY A 628 -2.49 40.10 9.33
CA GLY A 628 -3.22 39.97 8.08
C GLY A 628 -4.66 39.52 8.30
N ASP A 629 -5.50 39.71 7.28
CA ASP A 629 -6.90 39.28 7.30
C ASP A 629 -7.04 37.77 6.98
N ASN A 630 -6.15 37.22 6.14
CA ASN A 630 -6.06 35.80 5.80
C ASN A 630 -4.62 35.26 5.99
N PRO A 631 -4.14 35.09 7.22
CA PRO A 631 -2.75 34.76 7.49
C PRO A 631 -2.34 33.36 7.00
N GLU A 632 -1.10 33.28 6.50
CA GLU A 632 -0.52 32.08 5.92
C GLU A 632 -0.15 31.04 6.97
N ASN A 633 -0.60 29.81 6.74
CA ASN A 633 -0.36 28.65 7.56
C ASN A 633 -0.41 27.37 6.72
N PHE A 634 0.21 26.32 7.23
CA PHE A 634 0.59 25.14 6.47
C PHE A 634 0.34 23.85 7.25
N ILE A 635 0.08 22.77 6.52
CA ILE A 635 0.10 21.39 7.01
C ILE A 635 0.80 20.55 5.93
N ILE A 636 1.78 19.74 6.31
CA ILE A 636 2.35 18.73 5.42
C ILE A 636 1.58 17.43 5.66
N ARG A 637 1.10 16.79 4.59
CA ARG A 637 0.53 15.45 4.65
C ARG A 637 1.36 14.49 3.82
N ILE A 638 1.53 13.29 4.35
CA ILE A 638 2.20 12.19 3.68
C ILE A 638 1.19 11.06 3.59
N THR A 639 0.87 10.67 2.37
CA THR A 639 -0.05 9.55 2.11
C THR A 639 0.79 8.33 1.78
N THR A 640 0.55 7.23 2.49
CA THR A 640 1.19 5.94 2.20
C THR A 640 0.18 5.00 1.54
N GLN A 641 0.62 4.20 0.58
CA GLN A 641 -0.15 3.08 0.02
C GLN A 641 0.08 1.80 0.84
N GLU A 642 -0.64 0.73 0.53
CA GLU A 642 -0.27 -0.60 1.01
C GLU A 642 0.81 -1.17 0.08
N GLU A 643 1.97 -1.52 0.63
CA GLU A 643 3.04 -2.13 -0.18
C GLU A 643 2.69 -3.60 -0.48
N ASN A 644 2.91 -4.01 -1.72
CA ASN A 644 2.85 -5.41 -2.16
C ASN A 644 4.24 -5.85 -2.64
N GLY A 645 5.19 -6.06 -1.72
CA GLY A 645 6.52 -6.57 -2.04
C GLY A 645 7.30 -7.08 -0.83
N LEU A 646 8.00 -8.22 -0.98
CA LEU A 646 8.96 -8.83 -0.03
C LEU A 646 8.46 -9.19 1.40
N GLY A 647 7.18 -8.99 1.71
CA GLY A 647 6.63 -9.30 3.04
C GLY A 647 6.97 -8.27 4.12
N ILE A 648 7.44 -7.08 3.72
CA ILE A 648 7.63 -5.93 4.61
C ILE A 648 6.30 -5.19 4.76
N ILE A 649 6.04 -4.75 5.98
CA ILE A 649 4.86 -4.00 6.35
C ILE A 649 5.34 -2.64 6.86
N TRP A 650 5.30 -1.61 6.03
CA TRP A 650 5.72 -0.29 6.45
C TRP A 650 4.66 0.38 7.34
N ARG A 651 5.16 1.07 8.36
CA ARG A 651 4.42 1.82 9.37
C ARG A 651 5.11 3.17 9.56
N ILE A 652 4.42 4.14 10.13
CA ILE A 652 5.07 5.37 10.56
C ILE A 652 5.58 5.18 11.97
N ALA A 653 6.77 5.71 12.23
CA ALA A 653 7.40 5.70 13.54
C ALA A 653 6.51 6.35 14.59
N HIS A 654 6.71 5.97 15.85
CA HIS A 654 6.11 6.73 16.94
C HIS A 654 6.58 8.20 16.90
N THR A 655 5.69 9.11 17.29
CA THR A 655 6.11 10.47 17.64
C THR A 655 6.80 10.38 18.99
N THR A 656 8.09 10.66 19.06
CA THR A 656 8.83 10.58 20.34
C THR A 656 9.30 11.91 20.81
N THR A 657 9.45 12.01 22.14
CA THR A 657 10.35 12.98 22.75
C THR A 657 11.03 12.50 24.00
N GLN A 658 12.26 12.98 24.12
CA GLN A 658 13.09 12.95 25.32
C GLN A 658 13.18 11.58 25.99
N LEU A 659 14.39 11.01 25.92
CA LEU A 659 14.85 10.03 26.88
C LEU A 659 14.97 10.71 28.26
N ASP A 660 13.96 10.56 29.12
CA ASP A 660 14.06 10.96 30.53
C ASP A 660 14.19 9.68 31.37
N ASN A 661 15.40 9.40 31.88
CA ASN A 661 15.75 8.17 32.59
C ASN A 661 15.39 6.85 31.85
N GLY A 662 15.55 6.83 30.52
CA GLY A 662 15.27 5.64 29.70
C GLY A 662 13.78 5.38 29.45
N LYS A 663 12.90 6.35 29.75
CA LYS A 663 11.46 6.26 29.50
C LYS A 663 11.01 7.30 28.48
N MET A 664 10.22 6.88 27.50
CA MET A 664 9.72 7.73 26.42
C MET A 664 8.59 8.65 26.92
N THR A 665 8.61 9.94 26.57
CA THR A 665 7.52 10.89 26.85
C THR A 665 7.11 11.68 25.59
N ALA A 666 6.01 12.45 25.62
CA ALA A 666 5.46 13.17 24.46
C ALA A 666 5.95 14.62 24.34
N ASN A 667 6.12 15.14 23.10
CA ASN A 667 6.86 16.39 22.85
C ASN A 667 6.26 17.54 23.63
N GLN A 668 7.06 18.13 24.51
CA GLN A 668 6.56 19.23 25.32
C GLN A 668 6.33 20.51 24.51
N ASP A 669 6.90 20.61 23.31
CA ASP A 669 6.83 21.77 22.42
C ASP A 669 6.38 21.42 20.98
N SER A 670 5.89 20.20 20.70
CA SER A 670 5.33 19.87 19.37
C SER A 670 4.19 20.82 19.01
N GLY A 671 4.11 21.15 17.72
CA GLY A 671 3.02 21.96 17.21
C GLY A 671 3.24 23.48 17.23
N LYS A 672 4.45 23.98 17.53
CA LYS A 672 4.78 25.41 17.43
C LYS A 672 5.66 25.71 16.23
N SER A 673 5.45 26.89 15.66
CA SER A 673 6.30 27.46 14.62
C SER A 673 7.55 28.08 15.24
N ARG A 674 8.72 27.72 14.70
CA ARG A 674 10.01 28.04 15.30
C ARG A 674 10.60 29.35 14.79
N VAL A 675 11.14 30.15 15.71
CA VAL A 675 11.77 31.43 15.37
C VAL A 675 13.21 31.16 14.88
N PRO A 676 13.64 31.69 13.72
CA PRO A 676 14.93 31.39 13.09
C PRO A 676 16.18 31.64 13.95
N ASP A 677 16.16 32.64 14.84
CA ASP A 677 17.29 33.03 15.70
C ASP A 677 17.46 32.15 16.96
N ASP A 678 16.61 31.13 17.15
CA ASP A 678 16.72 30.21 18.28
C ASP A 678 17.79 29.15 18.01
N THR A 679 19.01 29.43 18.45
CA THR A 679 20.21 28.65 18.09
C THR A 679 20.28 27.24 18.69
N ASP A 680 19.36 26.93 19.62
CA ASP A 680 19.25 25.61 20.23
C ASP A 680 18.44 24.63 19.36
N LEU A 681 17.68 25.12 18.37
CA LEU A 681 16.76 24.33 17.55
C LEU A 681 17.35 23.80 16.22
N TYR A 682 18.56 24.23 15.85
CA TYR A 682 19.11 23.98 14.50
C TYR A 682 20.60 23.61 14.46
N GLY A 683 21.22 23.30 15.60
CA GLY A 683 22.56 22.71 15.60
C GLY A 683 22.52 21.26 15.12
N GLU A 684 23.66 20.69 14.68
CA GLU A 684 23.81 19.28 14.23
C GLU A 684 23.35 18.21 15.25
N ASN A 685 22.90 18.60 16.45
CA ASN A 685 22.36 17.75 17.51
C ASN A 685 21.07 18.31 18.14
N SER A 686 20.34 19.17 17.43
CA SER A 686 19.06 19.66 17.91
C SER A 686 18.10 18.48 17.97
N ARG A 687 17.41 18.30 19.10
CA ARG A 687 16.54 17.13 19.32
C ARG A 687 15.35 17.07 18.37
N GLU A 688 15.03 18.20 17.73
CA GLU A 688 13.89 18.37 16.83
C GLU A 688 14.25 18.13 15.34
N SER A 689 15.55 18.05 15.01
CA SER A 689 16.01 17.69 13.66
C SER A 689 16.32 16.19 13.52
N VAL A 690 15.94 15.40 14.53
CA VAL A 690 16.17 13.95 14.62
C VAL A 690 14.98 13.23 15.23
N ASP A 691 13.82 13.88 15.36
CA ASP A 691 12.58 13.29 15.89
C ASP A 691 11.47 13.24 14.83
N ASN A 692 10.52 12.32 14.99
CA ASN A 692 9.40 12.20 14.07
C ASN A 692 8.31 13.23 14.37
N ASN A 693 8.12 14.17 13.44
CA ASN A 693 7.23 15.31 13.58
C ASN A 693 5.85 15.13 12.91
N PHE A 694 5.51 13.88 12.56
CA PHE A 694 4.25 13.52 11.94
C PHE A 694 3.43 12.57 12.82
N TYR A 695 2.13 12.81 12.90
CA TYR A 695 1.18 11.94 13.60
C TYR A 695 0.22 11.27 12.61
N THR A 696 -0.23 10.07 12.96
CA THR A 696 -1.14 9.29 12.12
C THR A 696 -2.57 9.85 12.18
N THR A 697 -3.17 9.98 11.00
CA THR A 697 -4.59 10.23 10.79
C THR A 697 -5.15 9.15 9.87
N SER A 698 -6.40 8.74 10.07
CA SER A 698 -7.04 7.76 9.20
C SER A 698 -7.99 8.48 8.26
N ASP A 699 -7.89 8.22 6.96
CA ASP A 699 -8.94 8.64 6.03
C ASP A 699 -10.13 7.67 6.06
N SER A 700 -11.21 8.03 5.39
CA SER A 700 -12.44 7.21 5.32
C SER A 700 -12.31 5.96 4.43
N GLU A 701 -11.22 5.84 3.67
CA GLU A 701 -10.96 4.77 2.70
C GLU A 701 -9.96 3.73 3.24
N GLY A 702 -9.41 3.97 4.43
CA GLY A 702 -8.49 3.07 5.11
C GLY A 702 -7.01 3.33 4.80
N HIS A 703 -6.69 4.34 3.99
CA HIS A 703 -5.29 4.76 3.80
C HIS A 703 -4.78 5.41 5.08
N ARG A 704 -3.51 5.15 5.39
CA ARG A 704 -2.81 5.86 6.46
C ARG A 704 -2.28 7.16 5.90
N THR A 705 -2.92 8.26 6.28
CA THR A 705 -2.39 9.60 6.02
C THR A 705 -1.70 10.07 7.28
N VAL A 706 -0.45 10.50 7.20
CA VAL A 706 0.21 11.16 8.33
C VAL A 706 0.34 12.63 8.07
N ALA A 707 0.18 13.44 9.10
CA ALA A 707 0.16 14.88 8.98
C ALA A 707 1.14 15.50 9.98
N SER A 708 1.75 16.61 9.59
CA SER A 708 2.39 17.52 10.54
C SER A 708 1.31 18.24 11.35
N GLU A 709 1.72 18.96 12.39
CA GLU A 709 0.89 20.01 12.97
C GLU A 709 0.45 21.04 11.91
N LYS A 710 -0.50 21.90 12.30
CA LYS A 710 -0.68 23.17 11.61
C LYS A 710 0.37 24.17 12.10
N PHE A 711 1.19 24.69 11.20
CA PHE A 711 2.27 25.64 11.49
C PHE A 711 2.21 26.86 10.55
N PHE A 712 2.88 27.93 10.93
CA PHE A 712 3.29 29.02 10.02
C PHE A 712 4.81 29.13 9.97
N LEU A 713 5.35 29.87 9.01
CA LEU A 713 6.79 30.10 8.87
C LEU A 713 7.13 31.54 9.21
N TRP A 714 8.29 31.75 9.84
CA TRP A 714 8.82 33.08 10.14
C TRP A 714 9.69 33.57 8.99
N LYS A 715 9.76 34.90 8.77
CA LYS A 715 10.81 35.46 7.89
C LYS A 715 12.15 35.20 8.57
N ALA A 716 13.05 34.51 7.87
CA ALA A 716 14.42 34.37 8.30
C ALA A 716 15.35 35.28 7.49
N GLY A 717 16.43 35.72 8.14
CA GLY A 717 17.58 36.26 7.44
C GLY A 717 18.43 35.12 6.87
N ASN A 718 19.64 35.45 6.44
CA ASN A 718 20.64 34.41 6.22
C ASN A 718 21.05 33.81 7.57
N ASP A 719 21.47 32.54 7.56
CA ASP A 719 22.11 31.92 8.71
C ASP A 719 23.41 32.67 9.11
N ARG A 720 24.06 32.24 10.20
CA ARG A 720 25.32 32.85 10.67
C ARG A 720 26.47 32.79 9.65
N GLU A 721 26.34 31.95 8.62
CA GLU A 721 27.33 31.70 7.57
C GLU A 721 26.99 32.44 6.26
N GLY A 722 25.82 33.09 6.19
CA GLY A 722 25.37 33.84 5.02
C GLY A 722 24.55 33.03 4.02
N ASN A 723 24.17 31.79 4.34
CA ASN A 723 23.28 30.97 3.50
C ASN A 723 21.81 31.32 3.75
N GLU A 724 20.99 31.12 2.73
CA GLU A 724 19.54 31.33 2.80
C GLU A 724 18.91 30.33 3.80
N TRP A 725 18.28 30.83 4.86
CA TRP A 725 17.71 30.00 5.92
C TRP A 725 16.41 29.30 5.50
N TYR A 726 16.19 28.08 6.01
CA TYR A 726 14.91 27.38 5.92
C TYR A 726 14.62 26.46 7.11
N ASP A 727 13.33 26.24 7.39
CA ASP A 727 12.88 25.33 8.45
C ASP A 727 12.99 23.88 7.99
N HIS A 728 14.01 23.14 8.46
CA HIS A 728 14.27 21.74 8.11
C HIS A 728 13.85 20.75 9.19
N THR A 729 12.95 21.15 10.10
CA THR A 729 12.53 20.32 11.25
C THR A 729 11.42 19.33 10.92
N LYS A 730 10.93 19.23 9.68
CA LYS A 730 9.77 18.40 9.35
C LYS A 730 10.22 16.98 8.98
N ASP A 731 10.80 16.27 9.93
CA ASP A 731 11.36 14.94 9.68
C ASP A 731 10.30 13.83 9.91
N LEU A 732 10.31 12.79 9.07
CA LEU A 732 9.43 11.61 9.15
C LEU A 732 10.22 10.29 9.31
N GLY A 733 9.96 9.55 10.38
CA GLY A 733 10.43 8.18 10.54
C GLY A 733 9.46 7.15 9.96
N ILE A 734 9.96 6.20 9.17
CA ILE A 734 9.20 5.05 8.65
C ILE A 734 9.77 3.76 9.23
N VAL A 735 8.91 2.88 9.72
CA VAL A 735 9.27 1.64 10.42
C VAL A 735 8.85 0.42 9.60
N PRO A 736 9.78 -0.50 9.31
CA PRO A 736 9.48 -1.75 8.64
C PRO A 736 9.11 -2.85 9.66
N TYR A 737 7.95 -3.45 9.46
CA TYR A 737 7.46 -4.61 10.18
C TYR A 737 7.41 -5.85 9.28
N ARG A 738 7.18 -7.02 9.89
CA ARG A 738 6.95 -8.29 9.22
C ARG A 738 5.95 -9.15 10.00
N ASN A 739 5.25 -10.00 9.27
CA ASN A 739 4.49 -11.09 9.85
C ASN A 739 5.37 -12.35 9.92
N ILE A 740 5.15 -13.15 10.95
CA ILE A 740 5.75 -14.48 11.08
C ILE A 740 4.65 -15.54 11.19
N LYS A 741 5.00 -16.78 10.89
CA LYS A 741 4.19 -17.97 11.15
C LYS A 741 5.02 -18.96 11.92
N VAL A 742 4.40 -19.59 12.92
CA VAL A 742 5.03 -20.67 13.68
C VAL A 742 4.16 -21.91 13.52
N LYS A 743 4.77 -23.00 13.05
CA LYS A 743 4.15 -24.30 12.86
C LYS A 743 4.86 -25.36 13.70
N LYS A 744 4.14 -25.93 14.65
CA LYS A 744 4.56 -27.02 15.51
C LYS A 744 4.16 -28.36 14.92
N THR A 745 5.12 -29.26 14.76
CA THR A 745 4.84 -30.62 14.29
C THR A 745 5.51 -31.70 15.16
N ASP A 746 5.10 -32.95 14.96
CA ASP A 746 5.89 -34.13 15.36
C ASP A 746 6.98 -34.44 14.33
N GLU A 747 7.70 -35.55 14.54
CA GLU A 747 8.78 -36.03 13.67
C GLU A 747 8.31 -36.33 12.23
N ASP A 748 7.04 -36.67 12.03
CA ASP A 748 6.44 -36.99 10.73
C ASP A 748 5.81 -35.75 10.03
N GLY A 749 5.87 -34.57 10.65
CA GLY A 749 5.37 -33.32 10.09
C GLY A 749 3.87 -33.07 10.32
N ARG A 750 3.22 -33.82 11.22
CA ARG A 750 1.80 -33.57 11.60
C ARG A 750 1.70 -32.50 12.68
N GLY A 751 0.67 -31.68 12.62
CA GLY A 751 0.45 -30.56 13.55
C GLY A 751 0.23 -31.00 14.99
N LEU A 752 0.85 -30.31 15.95
CA LEU A 752 0.67 -30.56 17.38
C LEU A 752 -0.15 -29.47 18.06
N GLN A 753 -1.29 -29.85 18.63
CA GLN A 753 -2.21 -28.94 19.31
C GLN A 753 -1.84 -28.74 20.78
N GLY A 754 -1.85 -27.49 21.23
CA GLY A 754 -1.76 -27.14 22.63
C GLY A 754 -0.34 -26.89 23.14
N THR A 755 0.70 -26.93 22.29
CA THR A 755 2.06 -26.50 22.66
C THR A 755 2.06 -25.00 22.93
N LYS A 756 2.68 -24.59 24.04
CA LYS A 756 2.71 -23.19 24.48
C LYS A 756 4.02 -22.49 24.09
N PHE A 757 3.90 -21.37 23.39
CA PHE A 757 5.00 -20.50 22.99
C PHE A 757 4.88 -19.09 23.57
N SER A 758 6.05 -18.48 23.77
CA SER A 758 6.21 -17.05 24.08
C SER A 758 7.24 -16.44 23.14
N ILE A 759 7.06 -15.16 22.79
CA ILE A 759 8.01 -14.39 21.98
C ILE A 759 8.49 -13.18 22.79
N TYR A 760 9.79 -13.11 23.02
CA TYR A 760 10.45 -12.02 23.73
C TYR A 760 11.23 -11.13 22.75
N GLY A 761 11.25 -9.83 22.98
CA GLY A 761 11.96 -8.83 22.18
C GLY A 761 11.25 -7.47 22.18
N PRO A 762 11.65 -6.54 21.31
CA PRO A 762 12.77 -6.64 20.37
C PRO A 762 14.14 -6.64 21.08
N PHE A 763 15.14 -7.25 20.44
CA PHE A 763 16.55 -7.23 20.84
C PHE A 763 17.43 -6.72 19.69
N ALA A 764 18.33 -5.79 20.01
CA ALA A 764 19.22 -5.19 19.01
C ALA A 764 20.21 -6.23 18.44
N THR A 765 20.67 -7.16 19.29
CA THR A 765 21.57 -8.24 18.90
C THR A 765 21.09 -9.60 19.38
N PRO A 766 21.46 -10.71 18.71
CA PRO A 766 21.15 -12.06 19.19
C PRO A 766 21.68 -12.35 20.60
N LEU A 767 22.78 -11.71 21.01
CA LEU A 767 23.40 -11.91 22.33
C LEU A 767 22.58 -11.31 23.48
N GLU A 768 21.71 -10.34 23.19
CA GLU A 768 20.81 -9.72 24.18
C GLU A 768 19.53 -10.52 24.42
N ALA A 769 19.24 -11.48 23.55
CA ALA A 769 18.03 -12.28 23.60
C ALA A 769 17.93 -13.04 24.93
N SER A 770 16.88 -12.75 25.70
CA SER A 770 16.67 -13.31 27.03
C SER A 770 15.18 -13.37 27.40
N GLU A 771 14.84 -14.22 28.37
CA GLU A 771 13.48 -14.33 28.92
C GLU A 771 13.18 -13.16 29.87
N ASP A 772 13.06 -11.95 29.33
CA ASP A 772 12.72 -10.73 30.07
C ASP A 772 11.21 -10.45 29.98
N PRO A 773 10.44 -10.57 31.07
CA PRO A 773 9.00 -10.29 31.06
C PRO A 773 8.63 -8.87 30.62
N GLU A 774 9.52 -7.88 30.79
CA GLU A 774 9.28 -6.51 30.31
C GLU A 774 9.39 -6.40 28.79
N LYS A 775 10.05 -7.37 28.14
CA LYS A 775 10.19 -7.51 26.69
C LYS A 775 9.31 -8.63 26.12
N LEU A 776 8.32 -9.13 26.87
CA LEU A 776 7.40 -10.15 26.36
C LEU A 776 6.43 -9.51 25.36
N VAL A 777 6.57 -9.81 24.07
CA VAL A 777 5.68 -9.31 23.01
C VAL A 777 4.39 -10.13 22.95
N TYR A 778 4.47 -11.42 23.28
CA TYR A 778 3.36 -12.38 23.21
C TYR A 778 3.64 -13.54 24.18
N PRO A 779 2.70 -13.97 25.06
CA PRO A 779 1.24 -13.77 25.05
C PRO A 779 0.73 -12.90 26.22
N LEU A 780 0.29 -11.66 25.95
CA LEU A 780 -0.01 -10.67 26.99
C LEU A 780 -1.41 -10.73 27.64
N THR A 781 -2.18 -11.83 27.51
CA THR A 781 -3.54 -11.90 28.09
C THR A 781 -3.63 -12.81 29.32
N LYS A 782 -4.61 -12.53 30.19
CA LYS A 782 -5.03 -13.43 31.29
C LYS A 782 -5.69 -14.72 30.79
N ASP A 783 -5.68 -14.96 29.48
CA ASP A 783 -6.33 -16.10 28.87
C ASP A 783 -5.44 -17.34 29.02
N ARG A 784 -6.02 -18.45 29.47
CA ARG A 784 -5.27 -19.68 29.73
C ARG A 784 -4.80 -20.36 28.44
N ASP A 785 -5.42 -19.99 27.32
CA ASP A 785 -5.19 -20.58 26.00
C ASP A 785 -4.34 -19.69 25.07
N ALA A 786 -3.93 -18.49 25.52
CA ALA A 786 -3.05 -17.63 24.74
C ALA A 786 -1.65 -18.23 24.59
N GLY A 787 -1.11 -18.15 23.38
CA GLY A 787 0.18 -18.74 23.03
C GLY A 787 0.17 -20.24 22.80
N ARG A 788 -1.00 -20.88 22.69
CA ARG A 788 -1.10 -22.30 22.34
C ARG A 788 -1.37 -22.52 20.86
N THR A 789 -0.77 -23.57 20.30
CA THR A 789 -1.02 -23.99 18.91
C THR A 789 -2.42 -24.59 18.73
N ASN A 790 -3.01 -24.36 17.56
CA ASN A 790 -4.32 -24.89 17.16
C ASN A 790 -4.25 -26.37 16.73
N GLU A 791 -5.36 -26.94 16.26
CA GLU A 791 -5.46 -28.34 15.80
C GLU A 791 -4.51 -28.68 14.63
N ASN A 792 -4.09 -27.68 13.84
CA ASN A 792 -3.16 -27.84 12.73
C ASN A 792 -1.69 -27.63 13.14
N GLY A 793 -1.43 -27.38 14.42
CA GLY A 793 -0.11 -27.05 14.94
C GLY A 793 0.32 -25.60 14.68
N GLU A 794 -0.58 -24.72 14.26
CA GLU A 794 -0.24 -23.33 13.94
C GLU A 794 -0.46 -22.42 15.15
N LEU A 795 0.43 -21.46 15.34
CA LEU A 795 0.28 -20.40 16.34
C LEU A 795 -0.44 -19.20 15.72
N GLU A 796 -1.68 -18.96 16.15
CA GLU A 796 -2.54 -17.91 15.60
C GLU A 796 -2.42 -16.58 16.34
N ASN A 797 -2.84 -15.49 15.67
CA ASN A 797 -2.88 -14.13 16.21
C ASN A 797 -1.51 -13.60 16.68
N LEU A 798 -0.46 -13.91 15.91
CA LEU A 798 0.88 -13.38 16.15
C LEU A 798 0.93 -11.87 15.88
N PRO A 799 1.69 -11.10 16.69
CA PRO A 799 1.88 -9.68 16.47
C PRO A 799 2.79 -9.41 15.27
N GLU A 800 2.68 -8.22 14.69
CA GLU A 800 3.67 -7.69 13.75
C GLU A 800 5.00 -7.49 14.49
N LEU A 801 6.10 -7.99 13.93
CA LEU A 801 7.44 -7.85 14.50
C LEU A 801 8.25 -6.82 13.69
N LEU A 802 9.11 -6.03 14.35
CA LEU A 802 10.06 -5.15 13.66
C LEU A 802 11.00 -5.96 12.77
N TYR A 803 11.16 -5.53 11.52
CA TYR A 803 11.89 -6.25 10.47
C TYR A 803 13.38 -6.38 10.80
N TYR A 804 13.96 -5.32 11.39
CA TYR A 804 15.39 -5.23 11.69
C TYR A 804 15.76 -5.56 13.14
N GLN A 805 14.86 -6.18 13.90
CA GLN A 805 15.11 -6.61 15.28
C GLN A 805 15.14 -8.13 15.40
N ASN A 806 15.87 -8.60 16.41
CA ASN A 806 15.90 -10.01 16.79
C ASN A 806 14.84 -10.29 17.87
N TYR A 807 14.31 -11.51 17.88
CA TYR A 807 13.37 -11.97 18.89
C TYR A 807 13.76 -13.36 19.38
N LEU A 808 13.33 -13.71 20.59
CA LEU A 808 13.51 -15.03 21.17
C LEU A 808 12.16 -15.76 21.18
N LEU A 809 12.04 -16.82 20.39
CA LEU A 809 10.93 -17.77 20.45
C LEU A 809 11.23 -18.80 21.52
N VAL A 810 10.37 -18.95 22.51
CA VAL A 810 10.53 -19.92 23.60
C VAL A 810 9.35 -20.87 23.62
N GLU A 811 9.65 -22.15 23.56
CA GLU A 811 8.70 -23.21 23.89
C GLU A 811 8.69 -23.44 25.40
N GLU A 812 7.55 -23.14 26.02
CA GLU A 812 7.39 -23.21 27.48
C GLU A 812 6.78 -24.54 27.94
N GLU A 813 5.89 -25.11 27.13
CA GLU A 813 5.18 -26.34 27.44
C GLU A 813 4.92 -27.14 26.17
N ALA A 814 5.38 -28.40 26.11
CA ALA A 814 5.09 -29.31 25.02
C ALA A 814 3.61 -29.76 25.01
N SER A 815 3.16 -30.22 23.85
CA SER A 815 1.87 -30.90 23.71
C SER A 815 1.83 -32.21 24.50
N ALA A 816 0.63 -32.70 24.83
CA ALA A 816 0.49 -33.96 25.57
C ALA A 816 1.12 -35.12 24.78
N GLY A 817 1.98 -35.92 25.44
CA GLY A 817 2.70 -37.02 24.81
C GLY A 817 4.01 -36.64 24.12
N PHE A 818 4.45 -35.38 24.26
CA PHE A 818 5.71 -34.85 23.71
C PHE A 818 6.56 -34.21 24.82
N VAL A 819 7.85 -34.03 24.56
CA VAL A 819 8.77 -33.33 25.47
C VAL A 819 9.50 -32.19 24.78
N VAL A 820 9.65 -31.07 25.49
CA VAL A 820 10.40 -29.90 25.01
C VAL A 820 11.90 -30.21 24.86
N SER A 821 12.41 -31.13 25.69
CA SER A 821 13.81 -31.56 25.66
C SER A 821 14.11 -32.31 24.38
N GLY A 822 14.96 -31.75 23.52
CA GLY A 822 15.28 -32.30 22.21
C GLY A 822 14.41 -31.75 21.08
N ALA A 823 13.58 -30.73 21.35
CA ALA A 823 12.88 -30.00 20.30
C ALA A 823 13.88 -29.33 19.33
N GLU A 824 13.55 -29.34 18.04
CA GLU A 824 14.35 -28.76 16.97
C GLU A 824 13.54 -27.71 16.21
N ALA A 825 14.18 -26.65 15.75
CA ALA A 825 13.54 -25.66 14.89
C ALA A 825 14.47 -25.24 13.75
N ASP A 826 13.89 -24.67 12.69
CA ASP A 826 14.62 -24.11 11.55
C ASP A 826 15.27 -22.75 11.87
N LEU A 827 15.79 -22.60 13.10
CA LEU A 827 16.34 -21.37 13.65
C LEU A 827 17.57 -21.67 14.53
N GLU A 828 18.40 -20.64 14.77
CA GLU A 828 19.54 -20.77 15.69
C GLU A 828 19.06 -20.98 17.13
N THR A 829 19.61 -22.00 17.80
CA THR A 829 19.26 -22.32 19.20
C THR A 829 19.77 -21.25 20.18
N ALA A 830 18.92 -20.89 21.14
CA ALA A 830 19.22 -19.97 22.23
C ALA A 830 19.15 -20.67 23.59
N SER A 831 19.96 -20.21 24.53
CA SER A 831 19.94 -20.73 25.91
C SER A 831 18.77 -20.12 26.70
N VAL A 832 17.92 -20.96 27.27
CA VAL A 832 16.75 -20.59 28.09
C VAL A 832 16.72 -21.38 29.39
N GLY A 833 15.79 -21.05 30.29
CA GLY A 833 15.63 -21.73 31.58
C GLY A 833 15.39 -23.24 31.49
N GLU A 834 15.63 -23.95 32.61
CA GLU A 834 15.46 -25.40 32.71
C GLU A 834 14.05 -25.85 32.31
N GLY A 835 13.95 -26.87 31.44
CA GLY A 835 12.68 -27.41 30.95
C GLY A 835 12.07 -26.68 29.75
N LYS A 836 12.80 -25.74 29.13
CA LYS A 836 12.37 -24.97 27.95
C LYS A 836 13.34 -25.15 26.79
N SER A 837 12.89 -24.82 25.59
CA SER A 837 13.70 -24.71 24.38
C SER A 837 13.51 -23.34 23.75
N GLY A 838 14.59 -22.73 23.27
CA GLY A 838 14.58 -21.36 22.74
C GLY A 838 15.30 -21.24 21.42
N TRP A 839 14.83 -20.37 20.55
CA TRP A 839 15.43 -20.09 19.25
C TRP A 839 15.36 -18.61 18.88
N ILE A 840 16.39 -18.12 18.19
CA ILE A 840 16.47 -16.74 17.73
C ILE A 840 15.71 -16.59 16.42
N ILE A 841 14.68 -15.74 16.42
CA ILE A 841 14.11 -15.18 15.21
C ILE A 841 15.02 -14.02 14.77
N PRO A 842 15.78 -14.16 13.67
CA PRO A 842 16.84 -13.22 13.33
C PRO A 842 16.27 -11.90 12.78
N ASN A 843 17.05 -10.83 12.94
CA ASN A 843 16.94 -9.62 12.11
C ASN A 843 17.06 -10.02 10.63
N MET A 844 16.13 -9.56 9.79
CA MET A 844 16.07 -9.92 8.37
C MET A 844 17.25 -9.39 7.53
N ALA A 845 17.98 -8.37 7.98
CA ALA A 845 19.24 -7.95 7.35
C ALA A 845 20.36 -9.00 7.48
N ALA A 846 20.28 -9.88 8.49
CA ALA A 846 21.24 -10.96 8.71
C ALA A 846 20.86 -12.25 7.96
N VAL A 847 19.69 -12.29 7.31
CA VAL A 847 19.19 -13.45 6.57
C VAL A 847 19.74 -13.43 5.15
N ASP A 848 20.22 -14.59 4.67
CA ASP A 848 20.67 -14.74 3.29
C ASP A 848 19.52 -14.44 2.30
N SER A 849 19.83 -13.67 1.25
CA SER A 849 18.87 -13.27 0.22
C SER A 849 18.05 -14.43 -0.39
N SER A 850 18.61 -15.64 -0.46
CA SER A 850 17.94 -16.83 -0.99
C SER A 850 16.88 -17.42 -0.05
N GLN A 851 16.88 -17.04 1.24
CA GLN A 851 16.00 -17.56 2.29
C GLN A 851 14.95 -16.53 2.75
N LEU A 852 14.98 -15.30 2.24
CA LEU A 852 14.09 -14.21 2.68
C LEU A 852 12.59 -14.58 2.57
N SER A 853 12.20 -15.37 1.57
CA SER A 853 10.81 -15.77 1.35
C SER A 853 10.29 -16.82 2.34
N SER A 854 11.18 -17.58 3.00
CA SER A 854 10.84 -18.63 3.97
C SER A 854 11.27 -18.30 5.40
N ALA A 855 12.08 -17.27 5.62
CA ALA A 855 12.62 -16.92 6.94
C ALA A 855 11.55 -16.51 7.98
N ASN A 856 10.33 -16.20 7.52
CA ASN A 856 9.19 -15.89 8.39
C ASN A 856 8.29 -17.12 8.65
N ASP A 857 8.51 -18.25 7.99
CA ASP A 857 7.77 -19.51 8.20
C ASP A 857 8.60 -20.45 9.09
N ILE A 858 8.41 -20.34 10.40
CA ILE A 858 9.19 -21.05 11.42
C ILE A 858 8.55 -22.43 11.69
N HIS A 859 9.33 -23.50 11.56
CA HIS A 859 8.89 -24.86 11.90
C HIS A 859 9.60 -25.35 13.16
N VAL A 860 8.85 -25.94 14.09
CA VAL A 860 9.37 -26.48 15.36
C VAL A 860 8.87 -27.91 15.55
N LYS A 861 9.78 -28.85 15.80
CA LYS A 861 9.52 -30.30 15.97
C LYS A 861 9.79 -30.76 17.39
N ASP A 862 8.89 -31.55 17.97
CA ASP A 862 9.10 -32.17 19.28
C ASP A 862 9.29 -33.67 19.16
N PRO A 863 10.22 -34.25 19.94
CA PRO A 863 10.29 -35.69 20.12
C PRO A 863 9.13 -36.19 21.00
N TYR A 864 8.77 -37.46 20.79
CA TYR A 864 7.77 -38.15 21.61
C TYR A 864 8.25 -38.32 23.05
N ASP A 865 7.34 -38.17 23.99
CA ASP A 865 7.58 -38.57 25.38
C ASP A 865 7.45 -40.08 25.52
N THR A 866 8.31 -40.67 26.35
CA THR A 866 8.41 -42.13 26.48
C THR A 866 8.56 -42.56 27.94
N GLY A 867 8.26 -43.84 28.18
CA GLY A 867 8.43 -44.53 29.45
C GLY A 867 9.11 -45.88 29.27
N MET A 868 8.98 -46.75 30.27
CA MET A 868 9.63 -48.05 30.27
C MET A 868 8.88 -49.10 31.08
N LEU A 869 9.02 -50.36 30.67
CA LEU A 869 8.55 -51.54 31.39
C LEU A 869 9.75 -52.35 31.89
N ARG A 870 9.76 -52.73 33.16
CA ARG A 870 10.73 -53.65 33.75
C ARG A 870 10.03 -54.80 34.45
N TYR A 871 10.48 -56.02 34.22
CA TYR A 871 9.98 -57.20 34.92
C TYR A 871 11.02 -58.31 34.98
N ARG A 872 10.71 -59.37 35.74
CA ARG A 872 11.50 -60.61 35.77
C ARG A 872 10.65 -61.82 35.44
N LYS A 873 11.28 -62.79 34.80
CA LYS A 873 10.69 -64.09 34.53
C LYS A 873 11.42 -65.16 35.33
N ILE A 874 10.73 -65.83 36.24
CA ILE A 874 11.36 -66.76 37.19
C ILE A 874 10.63 -68.10 37.32
N ASP A 875 11.36 -69.09 37.84
CA ASP A 875 10.82 -70.33 38.38
C ASP A 875 10.08 -70.07 39.70
N LYS A 876 8.84 -70.54 39.83
CA LYS A 876 8.02 -70.34 41.04
C LYS A 876 8.65 -70.93 42.32
N SER A 877 9.43 -72.00 42.20
CA SER A 877 9.98 -72.77 43.32
C SER A 877 11.43 -72.42 43.66
N SER A 878 12.28 -72.18 42.66
CA SER A 878 13.71 -71.85 42.87
C SER A 878 14.02 -70.35 42.82
N ASN A 879 13.10 -69.51 42.33
CA ASN A 879 13.32 -68.08 42.11
C ASN A 879 14.45 -67.76 41.11
N GLU A 880 14.87 -68.75 40.32
CA GLU A 880 15.88 -68.60 39.27
C GLU A 880 15.24 -68.01 38.00
N ASN A 881 16.02 -67.24 37.24
CA ASN A 881 15.53 -66.59 36.03
C ASN A 881 15.34 -67.61 34.90
N LEU A 882 14.29 -67.44 34.10
CA LEU A 882 13.93 -68.37 33.04
C LEU A 882 14.25 -67.78 31.66
N GLU A 883 14.99 -68.55 30.88
CA GLU A 883 15.26 -68.32 29.47
C GLU A 883 14.17 -68.99 28.61
N GLY A 884 13.86 -68.39 27.46
CA GLY A 884 12.98 -68.98 26.44
C GLY A 884 11.47 -68.84 26.69
N ALA A 885 11.03 -68.00 27.63
CA ALA A 885 9.62 -67.63 27.73
C ALA A 885 9.28 -66.65 26.60
N GLY A 886 8.31 -66.97 25.75
CA GLY A 886 7.81 -66.08 24.72
C GLY A 886 6.75 -65.13 25.26
N PHE A 887 6.87 -63.86 24.89
CA PHE A 887 5.96 -62.78 25.25
C PHE A 887 5.47 -62.04 24.00
N GLU A 888 4.22 -61.60 24.02
CA GLU A 888 3.67 -60.58 23.13
C GLU A 888 3.38 -59.32 23.96
N LEU A 889 3.87 -58.17 23.49
CA LEU A 889 3.45 -56.85 23.96
C LEU A 889 2.50 -56.26 22.91
N ILE A 890 1.29 -55.96 23.34
CA ILE A 890 0.22 -55.40 22.49
C ILE A 890 -0.04 -53.97 22.94
N TRP A 891 0.09 -53.01 22.03
CA TRP A 891 -0.25 -51.60 22.21
C TRP A 891 -1.70 -51.34 21.80
N THR A 892 -2.34 -50.39 22.46
CA THR A 892 -3.70 -49.92 22.14
C THR A 892 -3.78 -48.41 22.38
N TYR A 893 -4.33 -47.69 21.41
CA TYR A 893 -4.74 -46.30 21.58
C TYR A 893 -6.04 -46.24 22.37
N ASP A 894 -6.05 -45.54 23.50
CA ASP A 894 -7.25 -45.37 24.33
C ASP A 894 -7.90 -43.99 24.19
N GLY A 895 -7.15 -42.96 23.77
CA GLY A 895 -7.62 -41.58 23.63
C GLY A 895 -8.15 -40.91 24.90
N VAL A 896 -8.08 -41.55 26.08
CA VAL A 896 -8.70 -41.02 27.31
C VAL A 896 -7.72 -40.93 28.46
N GLN A 897 -6.92 -41.98 28.72
CA GLN A 897 -6.03 -42.06 29.87
C GLN A 897 -4.58 -42.02 29.42
N ALA A 898 -4.09 -43.06 28.75
CA ALA A 898 -2.68 -43.14 28.39
C ALA A 898 -2.33 -42.18 27.25
N ASN A 899 -3.23 -42.01 26.27
CA ASN A 899 -3.04 -41.11 25.12
C ASN A 899 -3.82 -39.79 25.26
N LYS A 900 -4.13 -39.37 26.48
CA LYS A 900 -4.93 -38.17 26.71
C LYS A 900 -4.27 -36.94 26.09
N GLY A 901 -4.94 -36.35 25.10
CA GLY A 901 -4.46 -35.15 24.38
C GLY A 901 -3.54 -35.44 23.19
N MET A 902 -3.31 -36.71 22.83
CA MET A 902 -2.69 -37.11 21.56
C MET A 902 -3.77 -37.54 20.57
N THR A 903 -3.53 -37.30 19.27
CA THR A 903 -4.34 -37.90 18.21
C THR A 903 -3.99 -39.38 18.04
N GLU A 904 -4.93 -40.18 17.53
CA GLU A 904 -4.68 -41.60 17.22
C GLU A 904 -3.53 -41.78 16.23
N GLU A 905 -3.41 -40.85 15.27
CA GLU A 905 -2.39 -40.87 14.23
C GLU A 905 -0.99 -40.65 14.79
N SER A 906 -0.78 -39.61 15.63
CA SER A 906 0.51 -39.34 16.27
C SER A 906 0.89 -40.44 17.26
N ALA A 907 -0.08 -40.97 18.03
CA ALA A 907 0.17 -42.08 18.95
C ALA A 907 0.57 -43.37 18.20
N ARG A 908 -0.08 -43.66 17.06
CA ARG A 908 0.26 -44.81 16.21
C ARG A 908 1.63 -44.69 15.58
N ALA A 909 2.01 -43.50 15.11
CA ALA A 909 3.34 -43.30 14.55
C ALA A 909 4.46 -43.38 15.60
N ALA A 910 4.26 -42.82 16.79
CA ALA A 910 5.20 -43.02 17.90
C ALA A 910 5.42 -44.52 18.19
N TRP A 911 4.35 -45.31 18.13
CA TRP A 911 4.43 -46.76 18.24
C TRP A 911 5.13 -47.43 17.04
N GLU A 912 4.86 -47.01 15.82
CA GLU A 912 5.55 -47.49 14.61
C GLU A 912 7.05 -47.22 14.65
N GLU A 913 7.45 -46.02 15.05
CA GLU A 913 8.85 -45.63 15.23
C GLU A 913 9.51 -46.53 16.29
N TYR A 914 8.90 -46.66 17.47
CA TYR A 914 9.38 -47.56 18.52
C TYR A 914 9.54 -49.00 18.02
N ARG A 915 8.55 -49.55 17.30
CA ARG A 915 8.62 -50.90 16.73
C ARG A 915 9.78 -51.06 15.75
N SER A 916 10.01 -50.07 14.91
CA SER A 916 11.10 -50.11 13.92
C SER A 916 12.47 -50.15 14.60
N ARG A 917 12.62 -49.40 15.69
CA ARG A 917 13.86 -49.30 16.48
C ARG A 917 14.07 -50.48 17.40
N PHE A 918 13.02 -51.05 17.99
CA PHE A 918 13.06 -52.17 18.94
C PHE A 918 13.85 -53.39 18.41
N ALA A 919 13.73 -53.69 17.12
CA ALA A 919 14.44 -54.81 16.50
C ALA A 919 15.96 -54.60 16.44
N VAL A 920 16.42 -53.35 16.39
CA VAL A 920 17.80 -52.98 16.04
C VAL A 920 18.57 -52.41 17.24
N GLU A 921 17.91 -51.60 18.07
CA GLU A 921 18.52 -50.91 19.21
C GLU A 921 18.56 -51.81 20.45
N ALA A 922 19.77 -52.11 20.93
CA ALA A 922 19.97 -52.95 22.11
C ALA A 922 19.44 -52.28 23.39
N ASP A 923 19.54 -50.94 23.49
CA ASP A 923 19.15 -50.18 24.68
C ASP A 923 17.64 -50.16 24.94
N LEU A 924 16.82 -50.45 23.93
CA LEU A 924 15.36 -50.56 24.06
C LEU A 924 14.90 -51.92 24.62
N SER A 925 15.78 -52.92 24.74
CA SER A 925 15.37 -54.33 24.82
C SER A 925 16.35 -55.22 25.60
N LYS A 926 16.60 -54.85 26.86
CA LYS A 926 17.48 -55.61 27.76
C LYS A 926 16.81 -56.91 28.22
N GLY A 927 17.57 -58.00 28.31
CA GLY A 927 17.07 -59.29 28.82
C GLY A 927 16.24 -60.11 27.81
N ILE A 928 16.34 -59.77 26.52
CA ILE A 928 15.47 -60.25 25.44
C ILE A 928 16.27 -60.88 24.30
N ARG A 929 15.77 -61.99 23.74
CA ARG A 929 16.22 -62.64 22.51
C ARG A 929 15.05 -62.92 21.55
N ASN A 930 15.34 -63.43 20.36
CA ASN A 930 14.33 -63.83 19.35
C ASN A 930 13.24 -62.76 19.11
N LYS A 931 13.66 -61.50 18.94
CA LYS A 931 12.76 -60.38 18.67
C LYS A 931 12.06 -60.59 17.32
N ASN A 932 10.75 -60.49 17.32
CA ASN A 932 9.92 -60.56 16.13
C ASN A 932 9.00 -59.32 16.09
N VAL A 933 9.07 -58.58 15.00
CA VAL A 933 8.20 -57.44 14.71
C VAL A 933 7.43 -57.80 13.44
N PRO A 934 6.24 -58.45 13.55
CA PRO A 934 5.47 -58.87 12.39
C PRO A 934 4.99 -57.65 11.59
N ALA A 935 5.27 -57.63 10.28
CA ALA A 935 4.83 -56.53 9.40
C ALA A 935 3.30 -56.46 9.21
N ASP A 936 2.59 -57.55 9.50
CA ASP A 936 1.14 -57.74 9.30
C ASP A 936 0.28 -57.49 10.55
N HIS A 937 0.90 -57.16 11.70
CA HIS A 937 0.19 -56.85 12.94
C HIS A 937 0.65 -55.51 13.52
N GLU A 938 -0.01 -54.43 13.12
CA GLU A 938 0.38 -53.02 13.37
C GLU A 938 0.51 -52.62 14.86
N ASN A 939 0.01 -53.41 15.81
CA ASN A 939 -0.05 -53.02 17.21
C ASN A 939 0.70 -53.94 18.19
N LYS A 940 1.53 -54.88 17.72
CA LYS A 940 2.24 -55.80 18.63
C LYS A 940 3.69 -56.06 18.28
N ILE A 941 4.46 -56.43 19.28
CA ILE A 941 5.81 -57.01 19.16
C ILE A 941 5.88 -58.32 19.95
N ALA A 942 6.70 -59.26 19.50
CA ALA A 942 6.90 -60.54 20.17
C ALA A 942 8.39 -60.78 20.43
N PHE A 943 8.71 -61.45 21.53
CA PHE A 943 10.09 -61.71 21.91
C PHE A 943 10.21 -62.84 22.94
N GLU A 944 11.42 -63.36 23.17
CA GLU A 944 11.71 -64.35 24.20
C GLU A 944 12.64 -63.80 25.29
N THR A 945 12.54 -64.33 26.50
CA THR A 945 13.48 -64.03 27.59
C THR A 945 14.84 -64.70 27.36
N ASP A 946 15.94 -64.03 27.70
CA ASP A 946 17.30 -64.56 27.54
C ASP A 946 17.90 -65.21 28.81
N GLY A 947 17.16 -65.19 29.93
CA GLY A 947 17.58 -65.77 31.21
C GLY A 947 18.58 -64.93 32.03
N THR A 948 18.96 -63.73 31.57
CA THR A 948 19.98 -62.90 32.23
C THR A 948 19.48 -62.16 33.47
N GLY A 949 18.17 -62.09 33.67
CA GLY A 949 17.55 -61.57 34.89
C GLY A 949 16.44 -60.58 34.64
N GLU A 950 16.77 -59.29 34.71
CA GLU A 950 15.84 -58.19 34.48
C GLU A 950 15.59 -58.00 32.99
N ILE A 951 14.31 -58.01 32.62
CA ILE A 951 13.84 -57.70 31.29
C ILE A 951 13.35 -56.25 31.29
N ALA A 952 13.87 -55.43 30.38
CA ALA A 952 13.49 -54.03 30.27
C ALA A 952 13.16 -53.63 28.82
N LEU A 953 11.98 -53.04 28.64
CA LEU A 953 11.54 -52.37 27.42
C LEU A 953 11.60 -50.86 27.68
N ASN A 954 12.62 -50.18 27.16
CA ASN A 954 12.83 -48.75 27.36
C ASN A 954 12.31 -47.97 26.16
N GLY A 955 11.86 -46.72 26.34
CA GLY A 955 11.42 -45.88 25.23
C GLY A 955 10.01 -46.20 24.73
N LEU A 956 9.18 -46.85 25.55
CA LEU A 956 7.78 -47.12 25.19
C LEU A 956 7.03 -45.79 25.04
N PRO A 957 6.36 -45.52 23.91
CA PRO A 957 5.55 -44.31 23.77
C PRO A 957 4.34 -44.35 24.70
N TYR A 958 3.63 -43.24 24.81
CA TYR A 958 2.40 -43.20 25.59
C TYR A 958 1.36 -44.15 25.00
N GLY A 959 0.68 -44.90 25.86
CA GLY A 959 -0.30 -45.89 25.41
C GLY A 959 -0.69 -46.90 26.47
N SER A 960 -1.78 -47.60 26.17
CA SER A 960 -2.24 -48.74 26.95
C SER A 960 -1.61 -50.02 26.40
N TYR A 961 -1.10 -50.86 27.28
CA TYR A 961 -0.32 -52.03 26.92
C TYR A 961 -0.83 -53.30 27.62
N LEU A 962 -0.81 -54.41 26.88
CA LEU A 962 -1.01 -55.76 27.40
C LEU A 962 0.26 -56.58 27.14
N LEU A 963 0.97 -56.93 28.21
CA LEU A 963 2.06 -57.92 28.16
C LEU A 963 1.48 -59.30 28.43
N LYS A 964 1.60 -60.22 27.48
CA LYS A 964 1.07 -61.59 27.57
C LYS A 964 2.17 -62.61 27.33
N GLU A 965 2.32 -63.58 28.25
CA GLU A 965 3.14 -64.76 28.00
C GLU A 965 2.41 -65.68 27.03
N THR A 966 3.01 -65.95 25.87
CA THR A 966 2.40 -66.74 24.78
C THR A 966 3.05 -68.10 24.59
N LEU A 967 4.26 -68.29 25.14
CA LEU A 967 4.99 -69.54 25.10
C LEU A 967 5.71 -69.74 26.45
N PRO A 968 5.39 -70.77 27.24
CA PRO A 968 6.16 -71.07 28.43
C PRO A 968 7.57 -71.54 28.06
N PRO A 969 8.57 -71.32 28.95
CA PRO A 969 9.88 -71.97 28.83
C PRO A 969 9.76 -73.49 28.75
N GLU A 970 10.72 -74.11 28.05
CA GLU A 970 10.78 -75.57 27.94
C GLU A 970 10.82 -76.25 29.32
N GLY A 971 9.95 -77.23 29.54
CA GLY A 971 9.83 -77.94 30.82
C GLY A 971 8.91 -77.29 31.87
N TYR A 972 8.22 -76.20 31.52
CA TYR A 972 7.28 -75.49 32.40
C TYR A 972 5.83 -75.59 31.91
N SER A 973 4.88 -75.53 32.84
CA SER A 973 3.46 -75.73 32.55
C SER A 973 2.84 -74.51 31.88
N ASP A 974 1.97 -74.75 30.91
CA ASP A 974 1.14 -73.71 30.30
C ASP A 974 0.21 -73.06 31.34
N MET A 975 0.49 -71.80 31.67
CA MET A 975 -0.41 -70.92 32.42
C MET A 975 -0.82 -69.70 31.56
N ILE A 976 -0.83 -69.87 30.24
CA ILE A 976 -0.99 -68.81 29.21
C ILE A 976 -2.16 -67.86 29.49
N ASP A 977 -3.33 -68.36 29.93
CA ASP A 977 -4.50 -67.51 30.21
C ASP A 977 -4.47 -66.79 31.57
N LYS A 978 -3.47 -67.07 32.42
CA LYS A 978 -3.30 -66.47 33.75
C LYS A 978 -2.04 -65.58 33.88
N CYS A 979 -1.18 -65.57 32.85
CA CYS A 979 0.09 -64.83 32.83
C CYS A 979 0.03 -63.65 31.85
N GLN A 980 -0.85 -62.69 32.11
CA GLN A 980 -0.92 -61.43 31.37
C GLN A 980 -1.03 -60.23 32.32
N LYS A 981 -0.48 -59.08 31.92
CA LYS A 981 -0.48 -57.85 32.70
C LYS A 981 -0.83 -56.67 31.80
N GLU A 982 -1.91 -55.98 32.17
CA GLU A 982 -2.25 -54.67 31.62
C GLU A 982 -1.49 -53.57 32.37
N PHE A 983 -1.01 -52.58 31.64
CA PHE A 983 -0.38 -51.38 32.18
C PHE A 983 -0.52 -50.21 31.21
N ILE A 984 -0.24 -49.00 31.69
CA ILE A 984 -0.24 -47.78 30.88
C ILE A 984 1.11 -47.10 30.98
N ILE A 985 1.51 -46.43 29.91
CA ILE A 985 2.58 -45.44 29.92
C ILE A 985 1.93 -44.09 29.62
N ASP A 986 2.05 -43.16 30.55
CA ASP A 986 1.55 -41.79 30.44
C ASP A 986 2.47 -40.82 31.21
N ARG A 987 2.03 -39.57 31.36
CA ARG A 987 2.79 -38.52 32.05
C ARG A 987 3.11 -38.86 33.51
N ASP A 988 2.20 -39.54 34.19
CA ASP A 988 2.31 -39.85 35.61
C ASP A 988 2.93 -41.24 35.84
N HIS A 989 2.88 -42.13 34.85
CA HIS A 989 3.30 -43.54 34.91
C HIS A 989 4.39 -43.88 33.89
N LYS A 990 5.53 -43.18 33.94
CA LYS A 990 6.65 -43.40 32.99
C LYS A 990 7.47 -44.67 33.24
N SER A 991 7.27 -45.36 34.36
CA SER A 991 8.00 -46.59 34.71
C SER A 991 7.03 -47.61 35.26
N VAL A 992 6.94 -48.79 34.64
CA VAL A 992 6.12 -49.90 35.11
C VAL A 992 7.00 -51.09 35.48
N PRO A 993 6.93 -51.61 36.73
CA PRO A 993 6.29 -50.99 37.88
C PRO A 993 7.03 -49.70 38.32
N ASP A 994 6.38 -48.89 39.15
CA ASP A 994 7.07 -47.78 39.81
C ASP A 994 8.25 -48.30 40.63
N VAL A 995 9.27 -47.46 40.85
CA VAL A 995 10.61 -47.80 41.41
C VAL A 995 10.58 -48.56 42.75
N LYS A 996 9.43 -48.67 43.41
CA LYS A 996 9.22 -49.33 44.70
C LYS A 996 8.61 -50.74 44.62
N GLU A 997 8.21 -51.22 43.45
CA GLU A 997 7.59 -52.55 43.27
C GLU A 997 8.38 -53.38 42.25
N GLU A 998 8.38 -54.72 42.40
CA GLU A 998 9.00 -55.65 41.45
C GLU A 998 7.89 -56.41 40.70
N LEU A 999 7.86 -56.31 39.37
CA LEU A 999 6.92 -57.06 38.54
C LEU A 999 7.54 -58.40 38.16
N VAL A 1000 6.91 -59.49 38.57
CA VAL A 1000 7.45 -60.84 38.41
C VAL A 1000 6.42 -61.75 37.77
N PHE A 1001 6.81 -62.41 36.69
CA PHE A 1001 6.06 -63.52 36.08
C PHE A 1001 6.71 -64.85 36.51
N THR A 1002 5.88 -65.79 36.96
CA THR A 1002 6.35 -67.09 37.48
C THR A 1002 5.77 -68.24 36.68
N ASN A 1003 6.58 -69.24 36.35
CA ASN A 1003 6.06 -70.53 35.86
C ASN A 1003 6.33 -71.67 36.83
N GLU A 1004 5.43 -72.63 36.84
CA GLU A 1004 5.59 -73.90 37.53
C GLU A 1004 6.20 -74.93 36.57
N ARG A 1005 7.06 -75.80 37.11
CA ARG A 1005 7.66 -76.90 36.34
C ARG A 1005 6.59 -77.93 35.99
N LEU A 1006 6.64 -78.50 34.79
CA LEU A 1006 5.76 -79.60 34.40
C LEU A 1006 6.06 -80.85 35.25
N PRO A 1007 5.04 -81.44 35.90
CA PRO A 1007 5.23 -82.73 36.57
C PRO A 1007 5.39 -83.83 35.52
N PHE A 1008 6.41 -84.67 35.68
CA PHE A 1008 6.55 -85.90 34.91
C PHE A 1008 6.57 -87.13 35.83
N ASN A 1009 6.02 -88.24 35.35
CA ASN A 1009 6.05 -89.51 36.06
C ASN A 1009 7.17 -90.38 35.50
N LEU A 1010 8.16 -90.66 36.33
CA LEU A 1010 9.26 -91.55 35.97
C LEU A 1010 8.91 -92.98 36.37
N LYS A 1011 8.75 -93.87 35.37
CA LYS A 1011 8.58 -95.32 35.57
C LYS A 1011 9.83 -96.03 35.08
N TRP A 1012 10.42 -96.86 35.94
CA TRP A 1012 11.56 -97.71 35.61
C TRP A 1012 11.30 -99.16 35.99
N GLN A 1013 11.91 -100.07 35.23
CA GLN A 1013 11.91 -101.50 35.50
C GLN A 1013 13.35 -101.98 35.55
N LYS A 1014 13.77 -102.55 36.68
CA LYS A 1014 15.10 -103.16 36.78
C LYS A 1014 15.01 -104.66 36.54
N LYS A 1015 15.70 -105.13 35.51
CA LYS A 1015 15.93 -106.55 35.25
C LYS A 1015 17.36 -106.94 35.60
N ASN A 1016 17.58 -108.19 35.99
CA ASN A 1016 18.92 -108.77 36.09
C ASN A 1016 19.46 -109.12 34.69
N ILE A 1017 20.71 -109.56 34.60
CA ILE A 1017 21.36 -109.93 33.32
C ILE A 1017 20.70 -111.15 32.61
N TYR A 1018 19.75 -111.82 33.28
CA TYR A 1018 18.99 -112.96 32.76
C TYR A 1018 17.54 -112.58 32.39
N GLY A 1019 17.18 -111.29 32.44
CA GLY A 1019 15.86 -110.78 32.01
C GLY A 1019 14.74 -110.86 33.05
N SER A 1020 15.00 -111.36 34.27
CA SER A 1020 14.01 -111.40 35.36
C SER A 1020 14.01 -110.09 36.16
N PHE A 1021 12.86 -109.67 36.69
CA PHE A 1021 12.75 -108.47 37.52
C PHE A 1021 13.58 -108.63 38.82
N ALA A 1022 14.32 -107.60 39.20
CA ALA A 1022 15.13 -107.56 40.41
C ALA A 1022 14.43 -106.71 41.47
N ASP A 1023 14.11 -107.30 42.63
CA ASP A 1023 13.37 -106.66 43.71
C ASP A 1023 14.30 -106.14 44.82
N GLY A 1024 13.87 -105.11 45.55
CA GLY A 1024 14.61 -104.53 46.69
C GLY A 1024 15.77 -103.58 46.35
N ILE A 1025 15.96 -103.19 45.08
CA ILE A 1025 17.01 -102.22 44.68
C ILE A 1025 16.51 -100.79 44.88
N GLN A 1026 17.31 -99.98 45.58
CA GLN A 1026 17.02 -98.57 45.82
C GLN A 1026 17.71 -97.69 44.77
N PHE A 1027 16.96 -96.73 44.23
CA PHE A 1027 17.48 -95.71 43.32
C PHE A 1027 17.36 -94.34 43.98
N LYS A 1028 18.42 -93.53 43.87
CA LYS A 1028 18.39 -92.11 44.19
C LYS A 1028 18.28 -91.33 42.89
N VAL A 1029 17.36 -90.38 42.82
CA VAL A 1029 17.28 -89.42 41.71
C VAL A 1029 18.07 -88.19 42.12
N GLU A 1030 19.04 -87.81 41.30
CA GLU A 1030 19.79 -86.56 41.44
C GLU A 1030 19.53 -85.72 40.19
N GLY A 1031 19.19 -84.45 40.36
CA GLY A 1031 18.83 -83.53 39.28
C GLY A 1031 18.03 -82.34 39.80
N PRO A 1032 17.80 -81.31 38.98
CA PRO A 1032 17.30 -80.01 39.42
C PRO A 1032 15.86 -80.00 39.99
N GLY A 1033 15.10 -81.11 39.91
CA GLY A 1033 13.69 -81.17 40.33
C GLY A 1033 13.43 -81.15 41.84
N VAL A 1034 12.20 -80.78 42.23
CA VAL A 1034 11.70 -80.89 43.62
C VAL A 1034 11.09 -82.28 43.80
N TYR A 1035 11.72 -83.13 44.63
CA TYR A 1035 11.24 -84.47 44.92
C TYR A 1035 10.69 -84.54 46.34
N LYS A 1036 9.65 -85.33 46.59
CA LYS A 1036 9.19 -85.59 47.97
C LYS A 1036 10.33 -86.24 48.76
N GLU A 1037 10.69 -85.61 49.88
CA GLU A 1037 11.73 -86.10 50.78
C GLU A 1037 11.37 -87.52 51.26
N GLY A 1038 12.27 -88.47 51.02
CA GLY A 1038 12.04 -89.89 51.35
C GLY A 1038 11.29 -90.73 50.30
N MET A 1039 11.16 -90.30 49.04
CA MET A 1039 10.58 -91.16 47.98
C MET A 1039 11.41 -92.43 47.75
N ILE A 1040 10.97 -93.55 48.33
CA ILE A 1040 11.41 -94.90 48.00
C ILE A 1040 10.46 -95.43 46.92
N PHE A 1041 10.95 -95.62 45.69
CA PHE A 1041 10.17 -96.28 44.65
C PHE A 1041 10.19 -97.80 44.89
N LYS A 1042 9.01 -98.41 45.06
CA LYS A 1042 8.88 -99.89 45.04
C LYS A 1042 8.67 -100.37 43.61
N SER A 1043 9.30 -101.50 43.27
CA SER A 1043 9.05 -102.28 42.06
C SER A 1043 7.56 -102.57 41.92
N PHE A 1044 6.98 -102.37 40.73
CA PHE A 1044 5.62 -102.82 40.44
C PHE A 1044 5.63 -104.25 39.91
N HIS A 1045 4.71 -105.07 40.42
CA HIS A 1045 4.34 -106.37 39.83
C HIS A 1045 3.03 -106.23 39.04
N GLU A 1046 2.98 -106.77 37.83
CA GLU A 1046 1.73 -106.95 37.08
C GLU A 1046 0.87 -107.98 37.81
N ASN A 1047 -0.18 -107.51 38.52
CA ASN A 1047 -1.51 -108.12 38.61
C ASN A 1047 -2.36 -107.41 39.68
N GLU A 1048 -2.90 -106.23 39.37
CA GLU A 1048 -4.12 -105.72 39.99
C GLU A 1048 -5.04 -105.23 38.88
N THR A 1049 -6.09 -106.00 38.60
CA THR A 1049 -7.20 -105.61 37.73
C THR A 1049 -8.30 -104.95 38.57
N LEU A 1050 -8.77 -103.78 38.12
CA LEU A 1050 -10.02 -103.16 38.54
C LEU A 1050 -10.85 -102.76 37.28
N PRO A 1051 -12.19 -102.63 37.40
CA PRO A 1051 -13.17 -103.04 36.40
C PRO A 1051 -13.73 -101.93 35.48
N GLU A 1052 -14.45 -102.37 34.44
CA GLU A 1052 -15.10 -101.58 33.38
C GLU A 1052 -16.19 -100.60 33.87
N GLY A 1053 -16.19 -99.39 33.28
CA GLY A 1053 -17.29 -98.43 33.33
C GLY A 1053 -17.08 -97.18 32.45
N CYS A 1054 -17.69 -97.18 31.25
CA CYS A 1054 -18.12 -96.06 30.38
C CYS A 1054 -17.13 -95.04 29.72
N LEU A 1055 -16.92 -95.28 28.41
CA LEU A 1055 -17.25 -94.41 27.24
C LEU A 1055 -16.53 -93.07 26.93
N ARG A 1056 -15.88 -93.12 25.75
CA ARG A 1056 -15.94 -92.23 24.55
C ARG A 1056 -15.02 -91.00 24.38
N GLN A 1057 -14.23 -91.13 23.29
CA GLN A 1057 -13.88 -90.17 22.20
C GLN A 1057 -13.10 -88.89 22.58
N LYS A 1058 -12.09 -88.40 21.83
CA LYS A 1058 -11.68 -88.58 20.43
C LYS A 1058 -10.21 -88.15 20.26
N THR A 1059 -9.56 -88.81 19.30
CA THR A 1059 -8.24 -88.68 18.65
C THR A 1059 -7.76 -87.29 18.21
N ALA A 1060 -6.42 -87.07 18.24
CA ALA A 1060 -5.51 -86.96 17.08
C ALA A 1060 -4.07 -86.74 17.58
N ALA A 1061 -3.15 -87.72 17.55
CA ALA A 1061 -2.31 -88.15 16.41
C ALA A 1061 -1.22 -87.14 16.00
N LEU A 1062 0.01 -87.35 16.50
CA LEU A 1062 1.25 -87.05 15.77
C LEU A 1062 2.15 -88.28 15.83
N ARG A 1063 2.61 -88.67 14.64
CA ARG A 1063 3.22 -89.96 14.29
C ARG A 1063 4.70 -90.04 14.66
N SER A 1064 5.09 -91.27 14.99
CA SER A 1064 6.40 -91.91 14.86
C SER A 1064 7.10 -91.58 13.52
N THR A 1065 8.42 -91.59 13.41
CA THR A 1065 9.25 -92.81 13.29
C THR A 1065 10.74 -92.48 13.38
N ASP A 1066 11.46 -93.20 14.24
CA ASP A 1066 12.53 -94.19 13.97
C ASP A 1066 13.94 -93.65 13.69
N PHE A 1067 14.87 -94.02 14.58
CA PHE A 1067 16.29 -94.13 14.29
C PHE A 1067 16.75 -95.55 14.66
N PHE A 1068 17.11 -96.34 13.64
CA PHE A 1068 17.83 -97.60 13.77
C PHE A 1068 19.34 -97.35 13.63
N MET A 1069 20.12 -98.11 14.39
CA MET A 1069 21.59 -98.11 14.40
C MET A 1069 22.17 -99.19 13.48
N GLU A 1070 23.36 -98.87 12.94
CA GLU A 1070 24.54 -99.72 12.67
C GLU A 1070 24.83 -100.36 11.28
N THR A 1071 25.97 -99.88 10.72
CA THR A 1071 27.19 -100.60 10.27
C THR A 1071 27.46 -101.06 8.80
N ILE A 1072 28.46 -100.38 8.20
CA ILE A 1072 29.76 -100.86 7.61
C ILE A 1072 29.79 -101.83 6.38
N ARG A 1073 30.33 -101.33 5.23
CA ARG A 1073 31.53 -101.77 4.42
C ARG A 1073 31.41 -101.54 2.88
N SER A 1074 32.23 -100.61 2.33
CA SER A 1074 33.16 -100.61 1.15
C SER A 1074 33.00 -101.57 -0.07
N PRO A 1075 33.69 -101.41 -1.26
CA PRO A 1075 34.60 -100.35 -1.79
C PRO A 1075 34.45 -99.96 -3.31
N ARG A 1076 35.32 -99.04 -3.77
CA ARG A 1076 36.09 -99.03 -5.06
C ARG A 1076 35.44 -98.49 -6.36
N TRP A 1077 35.90 -97.34 -6.89
CA TRP A 1077 36.92 -97.15 -7.95
C TRP A 1077 36.97 -95.67 -8.43
N LEU A 1078 38.18 -95.21 -8.75
CA LEU A 1078 38.57 -94.00 -9.52
C LEU A 1078 38.04 -94.04 -10.98
N PRO A 1079 38.26 -93.03 -11.88
CA PRO A 1079 39.03 -91.77 -11.72
C PRO A 1079 38.49 -90.48 -12.42
N LEU A 1080 39.28 -89.39 -12.22
CA LEU A 1080 39.61 -88.27 -13.14
C LEU A 1080 38.49 -87.24 -13.46
N CYS A 1081 38.68 -85.91 -13.49
CA CYS A 1081 39.80 -84.96 -13.36
C CYS A 1081 39.19 -83.61 -12.93
N MET A 1082 39.65 -82.90 -11.88
CA MET A 1082 40.76 -81.92 -11.86
C MET A 1082 40.63 -80.81 -12.92
N ARG A 1083 40.84 -79.51 -12.64
CA ARG A 1083 41.18 -78.76 -11.41
C ARG A 1083 41.27 -77.27 -11.82
N ARG A 1084 41.00 -76.36 -10.87
CA ARG A 1084 41.85 -75.24 -10.37
C ARG A 1084 42.70 -74.45 -11.41
N SER A 1085 42.91 -73.15 -11.32
CA SER A 1085 42.74 -72.16 -10.25
C SER A 1085 43.31 -70.82 -10.74
N SER A 1086 43.01 -69.77 -9.96
CA SER A 1086 43.92 -68.68 -9.54
C SER A 1086 44.31 -67.55 -10.49
N ARG A 1087 43.95 -66.33 -10.02
CA ARG A 1087 44.74 -65.08 -9.86
C ARG A 1087 45.51 -64.57 -11.10
N PHE A 1088 45.47 -63.29 -11.48
CA PHE A 1088 46.13 -62.17 -10.80
C PHE A 1088 45.99 -60.89 -11.65
N MET A 1089 45.97 -59.73 -10.96
CA MET A 1089 46.53 -58.39 -11.27
C MET A 1089 46.36 -57.78 -12.68
N SER A 1090 45.63 -56.66 -12.83
CA SER A 1090 45.97 -55.24 -12.54
C SER A 1090 46.73 -54.51 -13.66
N GLY A 1091 46.16 -53.42 -14.14
CA GLY A 1091 46.74 -52.41 -15.02
C GLY A 1091 45.62 -51.49 -15.51
N SER A 1092 45.22 -50.47 -14.75
CA SER A 1092 45.82 -49.13 -14.70
C SER A 1092 45.37 -48.21 -15.85
N VAL A 1093 44.77 -47.08 -15.46
CA VAL A 1093 44.96 -45.73 -16.03
C VAL A 1093 43.94 -45.25 -17.09
N LYS A 1094 43.21 -44.22 -16.63
CA LYS A 1094 42.75 -42.98 -17.30
C LYS A 1094 41.60 -42.99 -18.31
N THR A 1095 40.70 -42.06 -18.00
CA THR A 1095 39.96 -41.13 -18.87
C THR A 1095 38.88 -41.71 -19.77
N GLU A 1096 37.64 -41.43 -19.37
CA GLU A 1096 36.51 -40.95 -20.20
C GLU A 1096 36.92 -40.39 -21.58
N PRO A 1097 36.08 -40.52 -22.65
CA PRO A 1097 34.66 -40.18 -22.58
C PRO A 1097 33.68 -41.03 -23.41
N PHE A 1098 32.39 -40.79 -23.14
CA PHE A 1098 31.28 -40.83 -24.09
C PHE A 1098 31.72 -40.41 -25.51
N PRO A 1099 31.10 -40.92 -26.59
CA PRO A 1099 30.08 -40.06 -27.22
C PRO A 1099 29.03 -40.75 -28.11
N SER A 1100 27.86 -40.09 -28.22
CA SER A 1100 27.20 -39.66 -29.49
C SER A 1100 26.71 -40.73 -30.50
N LEU A 1101 25.66 -40.51 -31.31
CA LEU A 1101 25.41 -39.44 -32.27
C LEU A 1101 23.94 -39.52 -32.73
N ARG A 1102 23.20 -38.40 -32.74
CA ARG A 1102 22.78 -37.55 -33.91
C ARG A 1102 21.64 -38.13 -34.75
N MET A 1103 20.69 -37.33 -35.24
CA MET A 1103 20.79 -36.16 -36.15
C MET A 1103 19.51 -35.31 -35.97
N GLN A 1104 19.39 -34.02 -36.25
CA GLN A 1104 20.14 -32.98 -36.96
C GLN A 1104 19.47 -31.66 -36.48
N ALA A 1105 20.20 -30.68 -35.97
CA ALA A 1105 20.84 -29.59 -36.71
C ALA A 1105 19.88 -28.43 -37.04
N GLU A 1106 20.44 -27.23 -36.85
CA GLU A 1106 20.02 -25.90 -37.33
C GLU A 1106 19.14 -25.07 -36.40
N ARG A 1107 19.46 -23.80 -36.11
CA ARG A 1107 20.68 -22.96 -36.19
C ARG A 1107 20.24 -21.58 -35.67
N GLN A 1108 21.09 -20.93 -34.87
CA GLN A 1108 21.33 -19.47 -34.78
C GLN A 1108 20.14 -18.57 -34.38
N ASN A 1109 20.23 -17.67 -33.40
CA ASN A 1109 21.36 -16.96 -32.77
C ASN A 1109 21.17 -16.83 -31.27
#